data_AF-A0A8H6UCK7-F1
#
_entry.id   AF-A0A8H6UCK7-F1
#
_cell.length_a   1.000
_cell.length_b   1.000
_cell.length_c   1.000
_cell.angle_alpha   90.00
_cell.angle_beta   90.00
_cell.angle_gamma   90.00
#
_symmetry.space_group_name_H-M   'P 1'
#
loop_
_entity.id
_entity.type
_entity.pdbx_description
1 polymer ?
#
loop_
_entity_poly.entity_id
_entity_poly.type
_entity_poly.pdbx_seq_one_letter_code
_entity_poly.pdbx_strand_id
1 'polypeptide(L)'
;MRPDGPRDPVSGPDSGPEPPYPVRLSGPVIKGFGRGSKELGIPTANIPADGLAAYPDLEVGVYYGVVALDPAKFQYPSSSSSSSTAGGAILPAVLSIGYNPFYKNNTKSIEIHIMPPLSSPSPTAEGAGAAGQVKFHKLPDFYGTQLKLLILGYIRPEYDYVSLEALVEDIRVDCEVARRSLQRKAYECYIGGDEEECEDKMDKLRQHLSLRRRSSSSPNFPSTTTDWRKDERDVSPRRLYVTSDTHDFDPSIIARFQGEGFEVEYLPFPGGGEDDERDRKDLENLLHEREDDLEPGERYAVVAYQRPAFLLLASHHHSTTATNPLPRMCALVTYYPREPFDTCTGDADADQDSEFPPCLLPPSTTSTSTSSCYSSLSLLPIQIHLAGHQNPSFWDDYSAHPSKKRHRCHLFFYPESEPGFAEHLSPTYDRLSSRLAWSRALDCLKRGFGWPGGAWKTPDVEMIWEEYWRNLLDADRHRHTAEGHAAKTMKMMIGSDDPKSLDRQIDETPLVNCVPTMVGGSDEQSISTFYAQAFFPTGPPSQHIRLLSRTVGPDRIVDEILLAFRHTEEIPWLLPRVPPTDRDVKIVLVMTASFRAGKLSRQNIYWDQASVLVQIGLLDPALVPGCFRATGKTREGREDVEILPVVGSEGVERVLNG
;
A
#
# COMPACT_ATOMS: atom_id res chain seq x y z
N MET A 1 41.69 -10.44 -8.97
CA MET A 1 41.89 -10.53 -10.44
C MET A 1 41.78 -11.97 -10.94
N ARG A 2 40.95 -12.19 -11.96
CA ARG A 2 40.71 -13.48 -12.62
C ARG A 2 41.97 -13.97 -13.37
N PRO A 3 42.41 -15.24 -13.24
CA PRO A 3 43.56 -15.78 -13.99
C PRO A 3 43.23 -16.04 -15.47
N ASP A 4 44.18 -15.82 -16.38
CA ASP A 4 44.00 -15.92 -17.85
C ASP A 4 44.15 -17.35 -18.42
N GLY A 5 44.25 -18.38 -17.56
CA GLY A 5 44.48 -19.78 -17.94
C GLY A 5 43.28 -20.72 -17.74
N PRO A 6 43.29 -21.93 -18.31
CA PRO A 6 42.25 -22.93 -18.07
C PRO A 6 42.23 -23.34 -16.60
N ARG A 7 41.03 -23.44 -16.03
CA ARG A 7 40.80 -23.86 -14.63
C ARG A 7 40.80 -25.38 -14.52
N ASP A 8 41.29 -25.89 -13.38
CA ASP A 8 41.26 -27.33 -13.10
C ASP A 8 39.83 -27.87 -13.13
N PRO A 9 39.58 -29.04 -13.74
CA PRO A 9 38.23 -29.57 -13.94
C PRO A 9 37.62 -30.17 -12.67
N VAL A 10 38.41 -30.36 -11.59
CA VAL A 10 38.02 -30.89 -10.28
C VAL A 10 38.75 -30.13 -9.18
N SER A 11 38.21 -30.13 -7.96
CA SER A 11 38.86 -29.53 -6.80
C SER A 11 38.80 -30.42 -5.56
N GLY A 12 39.80 -30.33 -4.68
CA GLY A 12 39.98 -31.19 -3.50
C GLY A 12 40.62 -32.55 -3.85
N PRO A 13 41.01 -33.35 -2.85
CA PRO A 13 41.80 -34.57 -3.06
C PRO A 13 40.93 -35.78 -3.43
N ASP A 14 41.49 -36.73 -4.17
CA ASP A 14 40.76 -37.93 -4.62
C ASP A 14 40.40 -38.91 -3.49
N SER A 15 41.03 -38.75 -2.32
CA SER A 15 40.77 -39.51 -1.09
C SER A 15 39.49 -39.09 -0.36
N GLY A 16 38.85 -37.97 -0.73
CA GLY A 16 37.65 -37.44 -0.07
C GLY A 16 37.90 -36.10 0.65
N PRO A 17 36.90 -35.53 1.34
CA PRO A 17 37.07 -34.26 2.06
C PRO A 17 38.17 -34.35 3.14
N GLU A 18 39.12 -33.42 3.12
CA GLU A 18 40.14 -33.25 4.16
C GLU A 18 39.78 -32.09 5.11
N PRO A 19 40.27 -32.08 6.36
CA PRO A 19 40.01 -30.99 7.30
C PRO A 19 40.28 -29.60 6.69
N PRO A 20 39.38 -28.62 6.86
CA PRO A 20 38.25 -28.59 7.79
C PRO A 20 36.95 -29.25 7.29
N TYR A 21 36.93 -29.83 6.09
CA TYR A 21 35.74 -30.48 5.53
C TYR A 21 35.56 -31.90 6.09
N PRO A 22 34.31 -32.38 6.25
CA PRO A 22 33.06 -31.72 5.89
C PRO A 22 32.58 -30.68 6.92
N VAL A 23 32.20 -29.49 6.46
CA VAL A 23 31.66 -28.40 7.31
C VAL A 23 30.14 -28.43 7.29
N ARG A 24 29.50 -28.39 8.46
CA ARG A 24 28.04 -28.50 8.61
C ARG A 24 27.45 -27.16 8.98
N LEU A 25 26.51 -26.70 8.16
CA LEU A 25 25.74 -25.48 8.40
C LEU A 25 24.27 -25.78 8.18
N SER A 26 23.41 -25.06 8.89
CA SER A 26 21.97 -25.17 8.67
C SER A 26 21.30 -23.87 9.04
N GLY A 27 20.27 -23.51 8.29
CA GLY A 27 19.49 -22.33 8.57
C GLY A 27 18.24 -22.28 7.71
N PRO A 28 17.26 -21.44 8.08
CA PRO A 28 16.15 -21.13 7.19
C PRO A 28 16.70 -20.42 5.94
N VAL A 29 16.12 -20.71 4.78
CA VAL A 29 16.45 -20.00 3.55
C VAL A 29 15.91 -18.58 3.64
N ILE A 30 16.81 -17.60 3.68
CA ILE A 30 16.53 -16.16 3.75
C ILE A 30 16.69 -15.51 2.38
N LYS A 31 16.17 -14.30 2.22
CA LYS A 31 16.35 -13.51 0.99
C LYS A 31 17.70 -12.78 1.07
N GLY A 32 18.41 -12.68 -0.06
CA GLY A 32 19.73 -12.04 -0.14
C GLY A 32 19.65 -10.52 -0.37
N PHE A 33 20.80 -9.85 -0.39
CA PHE A 33 20.91 -8.39 -0.52
C PHE A 33 21.06 -7.94 -1.98
N GLY A 34 19.94 -7.59 -2.62
CA GLY A 34 19.89 -6.55 -3.66
C GLY A 34 20.63 -6.75 -5.00
N ARG A 35 21.29 -7.87 -5.27
CA ARG A 35 21.69 -8.24 -6.65
C ARG A 35 20.76 -9.34 -7.13
N GLY A 36 19.97 -9.05 -8.17
CA GLY A 36 19.06 -10.01 -8.78
C GLY A 36 19.79 -11.17 -9.44
N SER A 37 20.38 -12.09 -8.68
CA SER A 37 20.95 -13.34 -9.22
C SER A 37 19.89 -14.12 -10.01
N LYS A 38 18.61 -14.00 -9.59
CA LYS A 38 17.42 -14.44 -10.32
C LYS A 38 17.18 -13.70 -11.66
N GLU A 39 17.52 -12.41 -11.75
CA GLU A 39 17.48 -11.60 -12.98
C GLU A 39 18.65 -11.94 -13.91
N LEU A 40 19.80 -12.36 -13.34
CA LEU A 40 20.95 -12.93 -14.06
C LEU A 40 20.72 -14.39 -14.50
N GLY A 41 19.59 -15.00 -14.12
CA GLY A 41 19.25 -16.38 -14.44
C GLY A 41 19.95 -17.44 -13.58
N ILE A 42 20.62 -17.04 -12.49
CA ILE A 42 21.39 -17.88 -11.56
C ILE A 42 20.76 -17.82 -10.16
N PRO A 43 19.74 -18.62 -9.85
CA PRO A 43 19.06 -18.52 -8.55
C PRO A 43 19.96 -19.00 -7.41
N THR A 44 20.20 -18.15 -6.41
CA THR A 44 20.98 -18.46 -5.20
C THR A 44 20.11 -18.35 -3.93
N ALA A 45 20.14 -19.37 -3.08
CA ALA A 45 19.49 -19.42 -1.78
C ALA A 45 20.46 -18.91 -0.70
N ASN A 46 19.99 -18.02 0.18
CA ASN A 46 20.83 -17.48 1.27
C ASN A 46 20.49 -18.19 2.59
N ILE A 47 21.46 -18.37 3.48
CA ILE A 47 21.23 -18.84 4.86
C ILE A 47 21.96 -17.91 5.85
N PRO A 48 21.49 -17.80 7.11
CA PRO A 48 22.18 -17.03 8.15
C PRO A 48 23.62 -17.48 8.34
N ALA A 49 24.51 -16.52 8.58
CA ALA A 49 25.94 -16.75 8.72
C ALA A 49 26.38 -17.14 10.14
N ASP A 50 25.47 -17.23 11.10
CA ASP A 50 25.76 -17.51 12.51
C ASP A 50 26.58 -18.80 12.71
N GLY A 51 26.34 -19.81 11.85
CA GLY A 51 27.08 -21.07 11.86
C GLY A 51 28.54 -20.96 11.43
N LEU A 52 28.94 -19.88 10.73
CA LEU A 52 30.34 -19.68 10.31
C LEU A 52 31.25 -19.29 11.47
N ALA A 53 30.71 -18.78 12.59
CA ALA A 53 31.51 -18.46 13.78
C ALA A 53 32.24 -19.70 14.35
N ALA A 54 31.69 -20.90 14.12
CA ALA A 54 32.32 -22.16 14.51
C ALA A 54 33.50 -22.58 13.61
N TYR A 55 33.70 -21.90 12.48
CA TYR A 55 34.71 -22.20 11.47
C TYR A 55 35.45 -20.91 11.06
N PRO A 56 36.22 -20.29 11.97
CA PRO A 56 36.87 -18.99 11.73
C PRO A 56 37.88 -19.04 10.57
N ASP A 57 38.52 -20.20 10.37
CA ASP A 57 39.54 -20.43 9.35
C ASP A 57 38.98 -20.64 7.94
N LEU A 58 37.65 -20.62 7.77
CA LEU A 58 37.02 -20.78 6.45
C LEU A 58 37.21 -19.49 5.63
N GLU A 59 37.95 -19.57 4.53
CA GLU A 59 38.28 -18.43 3.68
C GLU A 59 37.07 -17.87 2.91
N VAL A 60 37.19 -16.66 2.37
CA VAL A 60 36.20 -16.10 1.44
C VAL A 60 36.45 -16.67 0.04
N GLY A 61 35.37 -17.07 -0.64
CA GLY A 61 35.47 -17.71 -1.95
C GLY A 61 34.31 -18.66 -2.26
N VAL A 62 34.51 -19.48 -3.30
CA VAL A 62 33.53 -20.41 -3.84
C VAL A 62 33.84 -21.83 -3.39
N TYR A 63 32.81 -22.57 -3.00
CA TYR A 63 32.88 -23.93 -2.46
C TYR A 63 31.86 -24.86 -3.15
N TYR A 64 32.03 -26.17 -2.96
CA TYR A 64 31.06 -27.18 -3.36
C TYR A 64 30.62 -28.05 -2.19
N GLY A 65 29.42 -28.61 -2.30
CA GLY A 65 28.84 -29.44 -1.26
C GLY A 65 27.51 -30.06 -1.65
N VAL A 66 26.77 -30.50 -0.64
CA VAL A 66 25.43 -31.06 -0.79
C VAL A 66 24.44 -30.39 0.14
N VAL A 67 23.18 -30.36 -0.27
CA VAL A 67 22.08 -29.75 0.47
C VAL A 67 20.89 -30.68 0.60
N ALA A 68 20.16 -30.56 1.70
CA ALA A 68 18.86 -31.17 1.90
C ALA A 68 17.87 -30.12 2.40
N LEU A 69 16.68 -30.08 1.78
CA LEU A 69 15.57 -29.25 2.21
C LEU A 69 14.62 -30.05 3.11
N ASP A 70 13.97 -29.37 4.05
CA ASP A 70 12.97 -29.99 4.91
C ASP A 70 11.76 -30.52 4.08
N PRO A 71 11.54 -31.85 4.05
CA PRO A 71 10.49 -32.46 3.23
C PRO A 71 9.08 -32.09 3.70
N ALA A 72 8.91 -31.60 4.94
CA ALA A 72 7.62 -31.13 5.43
C ALA A 72 7.16 -29.81 4.77
N LYS A 73 8.11 -29.00 4.29
CA LYS A 73 7.85 -27.68 3.70
C LYS A 73 8.13 -27.60 2.20
N PHE A 74 8.98 -28.47 1.67
CA PHE A 74 9.31 -28.48 0.24
C PHE A 74 9.25 -29.89 -0.35
N GLN A 75 8.34 -30.07 -1.31
CA GLN A 75 8.24 -31.30 -2.09
C GLN A 75 8.93 -31.11 -3.43
N TYR A 76 9.90 -31.97 -3.74
CA TYR A 76 10.55 -31.97 -5.04
C TYR A 76 9.57 -32.41 -6.13
N PRO A 77 9.54 -31.75 -7.30
CA PRO A 77 8.73 -32.20 -8.44
C PRO A 77 9.22 -33.60 -8.85
N SER A 78 8.34 -34.59 -8.74
CA SER A 78 8.66 -35.99 -8.94
C SER A 78 9.07 -36.29 -10.38
N SER A 79 10.31 -36.68 -10.60
CA SER A 79 10.64 -37.53 -11.75
C SER A 79 10.12 -38.93 -11.46
N SER A 80 9.36 -39.47 -12.40
CA SER A 80 8.70 -40.78 -12.38
C SER A 80 9.42 -41.92 -11.62
N SER A 81 8.62 -42.60 -10.79
CA SER A 81 8.73 -43.99 -10.30
C SER A 81 9.93 -44.40 -9.43
N SER A 82 9.76 -44.37 -8.11
CA SER A 82 9.88 -45.56 -7.24
C SER A 82 9.61 -45.20 -5.78
N SER A 83 8.82 -46.03 -5.11
CA SER A 83 8.53 -45.99 -3.68
C SER A 83 9.78 -46.28 -2.83
N SER A 84 10.28 -45.30 -2.09
CA SER A 84 11.15 -45.54 -0.92
C SER A 84 11.22 -44.30 -0.04
N THR A 85 10.71 -44.46 1.18
CA THR A 85 11.03 -43.76 2.44
C THR A 85 11.01 -42.23 2.47
N ALA A 86 10.34 -41.66 3.47
CA ALA A 86 10.16 -40.23 3.73
C ALA A 86 11.45 -39.48 4.13
N GLY A 87 12.54 -39.64 3.37
CA GLY A 87 13.78 -38.87 3.46
C GLY A 87 13.84 -37.83 2.35
N GLY A 88 14.10 -36.56 2.70
CA GLY A 88 14.27 -35.49 1.71
C GLY A 88 15.44 -35.76 0.76
N ALA A 89 15.30 -35.43 -0.52
CA ALA A 89 16.36 -35.65 -1.52
C ALA A 89 17.60 -34.79 -1.23
N ILE A 90 18.78 -35.41 -1.29
CA ILE A 90 20.08 -34.72 -1.19
C ILE A 90 20.48 -34.26 -2.60
N LEU A 91 20.77 -32.97 -2.76
CA LEU A 91 21.16 -32.38 -4.04
C LEU A 91 22.57 -31.78 -3.99
N PRO A 92 23.32 -31.83 -5.09
CA PRO A 92 24.60 -31.12 -5.20
C PRO A 92 24.40 -29.61 -5.17
N ALA A 93 25.39 -28.87 -4.70
CA ALA A 93 25.36 -27.41 -4.64
C ALA A 93 26.74 -26.77 -4.83
N VAL A 94 26.73 -25.56 -5.40
CA VAL A 94 27.84 -24.60 -5.35
C VAL A 94 27.45 -23.48 -4.43
N LEU A 95 28.38 -22.93 -3.66
CA LEU A 95 28.10 -21.79 -2.80
C LEU A 95 29.24 -20.78 -2.81
N SER A 96 28.90 -19.52 -2.53
CA SER A 96 29.84 -18.43 -2.30
C SER A 96 29.76 -18.00 -0.84
N ILE A 97 30.92 -17.81 -0.22
CA ILE A 97 31.06 -17.22 1.12
C ILE A 97 31.82 -15.91 0.94
N GLY A 98 31.18 -14.78 1.22
CA GLY A 98 31.73 -13.43 0.99
C GLY A 98 31.38 -12.44 2.10
N TYR A 99 31.75 -11.18 1.94
CA TYR A 99 31.35 -10.10 2.86
C TYR A 99 30.17 -9.31 2.30
N ASN A 100 29.23 -8.90 3.17
CA ASN A 100 28.14 -8.03 2.77
C ASN A 100 28.63 -6.58 2.58
N PRO A 101 28.52 -5.95 1.39
CA PRO A 101 29.01 -4.60 1.15
C PRO A 101 28.20 -3.47 1.82
N PHE A 102 26.95 -3.74 2.23
CA PHE A 102 26.00 -2.70 2.66
C PHE A 102 26.12 -2.31 4.14
N TYR A 103 26.51 -3.26 4.99
CA TYR A 103 26.80 -2.99 6.39
C TYR A 103 28.31 -2.90 6.51
N LYS A 104 28.87 -1.76 6.94
CA LYS A 104 30.32 -1.60 7.24
C LYS A 104 30.75 -2.46 8.45
N ASN A 105 30.33 -3.72 8.52
CA ASN A 105 30.51 -4.68 9.59
C ASN A 105 30.98 -6.03 9.02
N ASN A 106 31.84 -6.73 9.77
CA ASN A 106 32.63 -7.89 9.36
C ASN A 106 31.85 -9.22 9.19
N THR A 107 30.56 -9.19 8.87
CA THR A 107 29.71 -10.40 8.84
C THR A 107 29.74 -11.04 7.46
N LYS A 108 30.16 -12.31 7.38
CA LYS A 108 30.16 -13.11 6.15
C LYS A 108 28.71 -13.41 5.68
N SER A 109 28.48 -13.64 4.40
CA SER A 109 27.23 -14.13 3.81
C SER A 109 27.45 -15.50 3.14
N ILE A 110 26.39 -16.30 3.00
CA ILE A 110 26.43 -17.59 2.30
C ILE A 110 25.34 -17.61 1.23
N GLU A 111 25.75 -17.75 -0.03
CA GLU A 111 24.85 -17.83 -1.19
C GLU A 111 25.00 -19.20 -1.88
N ILE A 112 23.92 -19.95 -2.03
CA ILE A 112 23.94 -21.36 -2.44
C ILE A 112 23.15 -21.54 -3.73
N HIS A 113 23.79 -22.00 -4.80
CA HIS A 113 23.13 -22.47 -6.01
C HIS A 113 22.90 -23.99 -5.95
N ILE A 114 21.63 -24.42 -5.95
CA ILE A 114 21.26 -25.85 -5.90
C ILE A 114 21.22 -26.43 -7.31
N MET A 115 22.05 -27.46 -7.52
CA MET A 115 22.23 -28.12 -8.80
C MET A 115 21.28 -29.33 -8.96
N PRO A 116 21.02 -29.78 -10.19
CA PRO A 116 20.20 -30.97 -10.41
C PRO A 116 20.96 -32.24 -9.97
N PRO A 117 20.27 -33.36 -9.73
CA PRO A 117 20.90 -34.63 -9.40
C PRO A 117 22.07 -34.98 -10.33
N LEU A 118 23.10 -35.64 -9.79
CA LEU A 118 24.27 -36.06 -10.59
C LEU A 118 23.93 -37.08 -11.69
N SER A 119 22.74 -37.67 -11.66
CA SER A 119 22.19 -38.54 -12.71
C SER A 119 21.57 -37.77 -13.88
N SER A 120 21.16 -36.51 -13.67
CA SER A 120 20.54 -35.66 -14.70
C SER A 120 21.60 -34.93 -15.54
N PRO A 121 21.38 -34.65 -16.83
CA PRO A 121 22.36 -33.91 -17.63
C PRO A 121 22.67 -32.52 -17.05
N SER A 122 23.93 -32.08 -17.18
CA SER A 122 24.38 -30.77 -16.67
C SER A 122 23.77 -29.64 -17.50
N PRO A 123 22.97 -28.74 -16.91
CA PRO A 123 22.34 -27.64 -17.64
C PRO A 123 23.35 -26.56 -18.05
N THR A 124 24.54 -26.58 -17.45
CA THR A 124 25.67 -25.68 -17.67
C THR A 124 26.75 -26.27 -18.58
N ALA A 125 26.51 -27.45 -19.19
CA ALA A 125 27.41 -28.04 -20.17
C ALA A 125 27.44 -27.21 -21.47
N GLU A 126 28.61 -27.16 -22.12
CA GLU A 126 28.78 -26.47 -23.40
C GLU A 126 27.82 -27.03 -24.46
N GLY A 127 26.97 -26.16 -25.03
CA GLY A 127 26.01 -26.52 -26.09
C GLY A 127 24.60 -26.93 -25.63
N ALA A 128 24.27 -26.86 -24.34
CA ALA A 128 22.97 -27.29 -23.81
C ALA A 128 21.79 -26.31 -24.04
N GLY A 129 22.00 -25.14 -24.64
CA GLY A 129 20.99 -24.09 -24.82
C GLY A 129 20.70 -23.71 -26.29
N ALA A 130 19.46 -23.32 -26.59
CA ALA A 130 19.13 -22.68 -27.85
C ALA A 130 19.79 -21.28 -27.90
N ALA A 131 20.50 -20.97 -28.98
CA ALA A 131 21.19 -19.70 -29.23
C ALA A 131 22.42 -19.36 -28.34
N GLY A 132 23.10 -20.34 -27.74
CA GLY A 132 24.41 -20.12 -27.12
C GLY A 132 24.40 -19.45 -25.73
N GLN A 133 23.24 -19.32 -25.09
CA GLN A 133 23.09 -18.77 -23.74
C GLN A 133 23.14 -19.88 -22.67
N VAL A 134 23.94 -19.69 -21.61
CA VAL A 134 24.05 -20.61 -20.47
C VAL A 134 22.77 -20.60 -19.64
N LYS A 135 22.25 -21.77 -19.26
CA LYS A 135 21.04 -21.91 -18.43
C LYS A 135 21.37 -22.62 -17.12
N PHE A 136 20.99 -22.02 -15.99
CA PHE A 136 21.19 -22.62 -14.67
C PHE A 136 19.92 -23.34 -14.18
N HIS A 137 20.11 -24.25 -13.22
CA HIS A 137 19.02 -25.01 -12.64
C HIS A 137 18.13 -24.12 -11.76
N LYS A 138 16.82 -24.31 -11.84
CA LYS A 138 15.85 -23.47 -11.13
C LYS A 138 14.79 -24.34 -10.46
N LEU A 139 14.72 -24.22 -9.15
CA LEU A 139 13.65 -24.76 -8.32
C LEU A 139 12.58 -23.67 -8.07
N PRO A 140 11.33 -24.03 -7.71
CA PRO A 140 10.38 -23.09 -7.12
C PRO A 140 10.97 -22.40 -5.88
N ASP A 141 10.50 -21.21 -5.54
CA ASP A 141 11.00 -20.50 -4.36
C ASP A 141 10.63 -21.28 -3.07
N PHE A 142 11.56 -21.34 -2.11
CA PHE A 142 11.42 -22.12 -0.87
C PHE A 142 11.89 -21.36 0.39
N TYR A 143 11.66 -20.04 0.43
CA TYR A 143 12.01 -19.20 1.57
C TYR A 143 11.39 -19.70 2.89
N GLY A 144 12.13 -19.57 4.00
CA GLY A 144 11.72 -20.08 5.31
C GLY A 144 11.75 -21.60 5.47
N THR A 145 12.11 -22.34 4.41
CA THR A 145 12.40 -23.78 4.51
C THR A 145 13.75 -23.97 5.19
N GLN A 146 13.82 -24.91 6.13
CA GLN A 146 15.10 -25.25 6.75
C GLN A 146 15.98 -25.96 5.72
N LEU A 147 17.15 -25.37 5.45
CA LEU A 147 18.17 -25.95 4.58
C LEU A 147 19.31 -26.48 5.44
N LYS A 148 19.70 -27.73 5.19
CA LYS A 148 20.91 -28.35 5.75
C LYS A 148 21.98 -28.36 4.66
N LEU A 149 23.14 -27.77 4.95
CA LEU A 149 24.27 -27.65 4.05
C LEU A 149 25.47 -28.44 4.59
N LEU A 150 26.10 -29.21 3.72
CA LEU A 150 27.37 -29.89 3.97
C LEU A 150 28.39 -29.41 2.93
N ILE A 151 29.38 -28.63 3.36
CA ILE A 151 30.46 -28.15 2.48
C ILE A 151 31.57 -29.20 2.45
N LEU A 152 31.99 -29.61 1.25
CA LEU A 152 32.90 -30.74 1.03
C LEU A 152 34.26 -30.33 0.44
N GLY A 153 34.39 -29.11 -0.08
CA GLY A 153 35.65 -28.58 -0.54
C GLY A 153 35.57 -27.17 -1.08
N TYR A 154 36.73 -26.53 -1.21
CA TYR A 154 36.92 -25.20 -1.79
C TYR A 154 37.18 -25.30 -3.29
N ILE A 155 36.69 -24.35 -4.09
CA ILE A 155 36.93 -24.27 -5.53
C ILE A 155 37.96 -23.19 -5.85
N ARG A 156 37.72 -21.95 -5.40
CA ARG A 156 38.55 -20.78 -5.76
C ARG A 156 38.23 -19.55 -4.88
N PRO A 157 39.12 -18.54 -4.83
CA PRO A 157 38.80 -17.26 -4.20
C PRO A 157 37.80 -16.44 -5.01
N GLU A 158 37.29 -15.36 -4.40
CA GLU A 158 36.51 -14.35 -5.11
C GLU A 158 37.36 -13.67 -6.19
N TYR A 159 36.76 -13.42 -7.35
CA TYR A 159 37.39 -12.74 -8.47
C TYR A 159 36.67 -11.43 -8.75
N ASP A 160 37.44 -10.43 -9.17
CA ASP A 160 36.92 -9.18 -9.71
C ASP A 160 36.58 -9.35 -11.19
N TYR A 161 35.39 -8.93 -11.58
CA TYR A 161 34.91 -9.05 -12.95
C TYR A 161 34.72 -7.66 -13.57
N VAL A 162 35.24 -7.50 -14.78
CA VAL A 162 35.07 -6.28 -15.59
C VAL A 162 33.85 -6.36 -16.52
N SER A 163 33.22 -7.55 -16.64
CA SER A 163 32.05 -7.80 -17.47
C SER A 163 31.13 -8.85 -16.85
N LEU A 164 29.83 -8.77 -17.15
CA LEU A 164 28.83 -9.71 -16.64
C LEU A 164 29.01 -11.10 -17.26
N GLU A 165 29.42 -11.15 -18.52
CA GLU A 165 29.66 -12.39 -19.27
C GLU A 165 30.79 -13.22 -18.64
N ALA A 166 31.85 -12.56 -18.18
CA ALA A 166 32.95 -13.23 -17.49
C ALA A 166 32.53 -13.82 -16.14
N LEU A 167 31.64 -13.13 -15.42
CA LEU A 167 31.07 -13.62 -14.16
C LEU A 167 30.19 -14.85 -14.39
N VAL A 168 29.28 -14.78 -15.37
CA VAL A 168 28.38 -15.90 -15.71
C VAL A 168 29.18 -17.13 -16.13
N GLU A 169 30.22 -16.94 -16.93
CA GLU A 169 31.09 -18.03 -17.38
C GLU A 169 31.87 -18.69 -16.24
N ASP A 170 32.40 -17.91 -15.28
CA ASP A 170 33.08 -18.51 -14.13
C ASP A 170 32.13 -19.27 -13.21
N ILE A 171 30.89 -18.80 -13.02
CA ILE A 171 29.86 -19.53 -12.26
C ILE A 171 29.47 -20.84 -12.97
N ARG A 172 29.39 -20.83 -14.31
CA ARG A 172 29.18 -22.04 -15.12
C ARG A 172 30.30 -23.06 -14.88
N VAL A 173 31.55 -22.62 -14.91
CA VAL A 173 32.72 -23.47 -14.63
C VAL A 173 32.69 -23.98 -13.19
N ASP A 174 32.31 -23.15 -12.21
CA ASP A 174 32.18 -23.56 -10.80
C ASP A 174 31.17 -24.71 -10.64
N CYS A 175 30.02 -24.62 -11.31
CA CYS A 175 29.02 -25.69 -11.33
C CYS A 175 29.61 -26.99 -11.89
N GLU A 176 30.35 -26.91 -12.99
CA GLU A 176 30.92 -28.10 -13.61
C GLU A 176 32.06 -28.72 -12.78
N VAL A 177 32.90 -27.90 -12.16
CA VAL A 177 33.95 -28.35 -11.23
C VAL A 177 33.32 -29.02 -10.02
N ALA A 178 32.29 -28.43 -9.41
CA ALA A 178 31.57 -29.02 -8.29
C ALA A 178 30.96 -30.37 -8.66
N ARG A 179 30.33 -30.44 -9.83
CA ARG A 179 29.74 -31.69 -10.35
C ARG A 179 30.77 -32.80 -10.47
N ARG A 180 31.88 -32.56 -11.16
CA ARG A 180 32.94 -33.56 -11.36
C ARG A 180 33.62 -33.94 -10.06
N SER A 181 33.81 -32.98 -9.15
CA SER A 181 34.41 -33.23 -7.83
C SER A 181 33.54 -34.17 -6.98
N LEU A 182 32.22 -33.98 -7.01
CA LEU A 182 31.24 -34.82 -6.30
C LEU A 182 30.99 -36.19 -6.93
N GLN A 183 31.29 -36.36 -8.22
CA GLN A 183 31.20 -37.66 -8.93
C GLN A 183 32.37 -38.60 -8.63
N ARG A 184 33.38 -38.16 -7.87
CA ARG A 184 34.51 -39.02 -7.49
C ARG A 184 34.08 -40.02 -6.43
N LYS A 185 34.62 -41.23 -6.51
CA LYS A 185 34.29 -42.37 -5.64
C LYS A 185 34.28 -42.05 -4.14
N ALA A 186 35.23 -41.25 -3.65
CA ALA A 186 35.31 -40.89 -2.24
C ALA A 186 34.23 -39.89 -1.77
N TYR A 187 33.50 -39.25 -2.70
CA TYR A 187 32.46 -38.25 -2.43
C TYR A 187 31.03 -38.78 -2.67
N GLU A 188 30.88 -39.92 -3.36
CA GLU A 188 29.59 -40.53 -3.69
C GLU A 188 28.72 -40.82 -2.44
N CYS A 189 29.35 -41.20 -1.33
CA CYS A 189 28.69 -41.51 -0.06
C CYS A 189 27.98 -40.30 0.59
N TYR A 190 28.22 -39.07 0.12
CA TYR A 190 27.52 -37.87 0.60
C TYR A 190 26.27 -37.54 -0.21
N ILE A 191 25.98 -38.28 -1.29
CA ILE A 191 24.84 -38.06 -2.19
C ILE A 191 23.89 -39.26 -2.20
N GLY A 192 24.41 -40.48 -2.06
CA GLY A 192 23.60 -41.70 -1.89
C GLY A 192 23.15 -41.88 -0.45
N GLY A 193 21.83 -41.86 -0.22
CA GLY A 193 21.22 -42.07 1.09
C GLY A 193 21.22 -43.52 1.57
N ASP A 194 22.39 -44.17 1.65
CA ASP A 194 22.53 -45.44 2.35
C ASP A 194 22.92 -45.16 3.81
N GLU A 195 21.93 -45.19 4.69
CA GLU A 195 22.04 -44.81 6.11
C GLU A 195 22.99 -45.72 6.91
N GLU A 196 23.20 -46.98 6.53
CA GLU A 196 23.94 -47.97 7.33
C GLU A 196 25.46 -47.70 7.47
N GLU A 197 26.14 -47.14 6.46
CA GLU A 197 27.58 -46.86 6.55
C GLU A 197 27.89 -45.48 7.17
N CYS A 198 26.90 -44.58 7.15
CA CYS A 198 27.03 -43.22 7.66
C CYS A 198 26.59 -43.12 9.14
N GLU A 199 25.64 -43.96 9.58
CA GLU A 199 25.18 -44.05 10.97
C GLU A 199 26.29 -44.48 11.94
N ASP A 200 27.15 -45.42 11.56
CA ASP A 200 28.23 -45.94 12.43
C ASP A 200 29.31 -44.89 12.77
N LYS A 201 29.45 -43.86 11.92
CA LYS A 201 30.32 -42.69 12.17
C LYS A 201 29.58 -41.55 12.88
N MET A 202 28.25 -41.48 12.75
CA MET A 202 27.38 -40.44 13.35
C MET A 202 26.95 -40.77 14.79
N ASP A 203 26.77 -42.04 15.13
CA ASP A 203 26.30 -42.46 16.45
C ASP A 203 27.35 -42.30 17.56
N LYS A 204 28.64 -42.37 17.20
CA LYS A 204 29.76 -41.99 18.09
C LYS A 204 29.74 -40.49 18.46
N LEU A 205 29.09 -39.66 17.65
CA LEU A 205 28.95 -38.22 17.89
C LEU A 205 27.67 -37.88 18.67
N ARG A 206 26.59 -38.67 18.50
CA ARG A 206 25.30 -38.49 19.20
C ARG A 206 25.35 -38.83 20.69
N GLN A 207 26.25 -39.73 21.11
CA GLN A 207 26.43 -40.05 22.53
C GLN A 207 26.97 -38.89 23.39
N HIS A 208 27.54 -37.83 22.79
CA HIS A 208 28.15 -36.73 23.53
C HIS A 208 27.20 -35.56 23.87
N LEU A 209 25.95 -35.55 23.37
CA LEU A 209 25.08 -34.35 23.44
C LEU A 209 23.71 -34.56 24.09
N SER A 210 23.38 -35.73 24.66
CA SER A 210 22.06 -36.00 25.26
C SER A 210 21.97 -35.85 26.79
N LEU A 211 22.54 -34.79 27.37
CA LEU A 211 22.25 -34.42 28.76
C LEU A 211 21.92 -32.93 28.89
N ARG A 212 20.68 -32.53 28.54
CA ARG A 212 19.83 -31.72 29.44
C ARG A 212 18.43 -31.44 28.87
N ARG A 213 17.47 -31.64 29.78
CA ARG A 213 16.14 -31.02 29.93
C ARG A 213 14.96 -31.56 29.10
N ARG A 214 14.24 -32.47 29.79
CA ARG A 214 12.78 -32.44 30.01
C ARG A 214 12.25 -31.01 30.21
N SER A 215 11.08 -30.66 29.65
CA SER A 215 9.74 -30.88 30.25
C SER A 215 8.65 -30.09 29.51
N SER A 216 7.52 -30.78 29.23
CA SER A 216 6.09 -30.33 29.24
C SER A 216 5.65 -29.12 28.41
N SER A 217 4.52 -29.09 27.71
CA SER A 217 3.39 -30.02 27.48
C SER A 217 2.44 -29.32 26.49
N SER A 218 1.92 -30.04 25.51
CA SER A 218 0.80 -29.61 24.65
C SER A 218 -0.54 -29.67 25.39
N PRO A 219 -1.62 -29.13 24.80
CA PRO A 219 -2.70 -30.06 24.43
C PRO A 219 -3.41 -29.78 23.08
N ASN A 220 -3.55 -30.90 22.34
CA ASN A 220 -4.66 -31.43 21.53
C ASN A 220 -5.61 -30.58 20.65
N PHE A 221 -5.72 -31.08 19.41
CA PHE A 221 -6.72 -30.84 18.35
C PHE A 221 -8.14 -31.33 18.70
N PRO A 222 -9.15 -30.99 17.86
CA PRO A 222 -9.71 -32.06 17.02
C PRO A 222 -9.93 -31.68 15.54
N SER A 223 -10.21 -32.70 14.73
CA SER A 223 -10.14 -32.76 13.28
C SER A 223 -11.43 -32.42 12.53
N THR A 224 -11.27 -32.32 11.20
CA THR A 224 -12.21 -32.62 10.09
C THR A 224 -13.42 -31.71 9.90
N THR A 225 -13.45 -30.98 8.77
CA THR A 225 -14.30 -31.27 7.59
C THR A 225 -13.84 -30.43 6.38
N THR A 226 -13.99 -31.01 5.19
CA THR A 226 -13.76 -30.40 3.87
C THR A 226 -14.66 -29.19 3.62
N ASP A 227 -14.12 -28.04 3.16
CA ASP A 227 -14.86 -27.10 2.29
C ASP A 227 -14.04 -25.91 1.71
N TRP A 228 -13.95 -25.87 0.37
CA TRP A 228 -13.81 -24.76 -0.61
C TRP A 228 -13.00 -23.44 -0.39
N ARG A 229 -12.18 -23.23 0.64
CA ARG A 229 -11.41 -21.97 0.77
C ARG A 229 -10.04 -21.99 0.09
N LYS A 230 -10.02 -21.64 -1.19
CA LYS A 230 -8.79 -21.39 -1.96
C LYS A 230 -8.83 -19.98 -2.55
N ASP A 231 -8.69 -18.91 -1.75
CA ASP A 231 -8.35 -17.56 -2.27
C ASP A 231 -7.98 -16.41 -1.28
N GLU A 232 -7.43 -16.66 -0.08
CA GLU A 232 -7.15 -15.54 0.88
C GLU A 232 -5.68 -15.31 1.28
N ARG A 233 -4.70 -16.00 0.70
CA ARG A 233 -3.32 -16.05 1.25
C ARG A 233 -2.22 -15.32 0.49
N ASP A 234 -2.52 -14.39 -0.41
CA ASP A 234 -1.45 -13.69 -1.14
C ASP A 234 -1.72 -12.18 -1.35
N VAL A 235 -2.09 -11.49 -0.27
CA VAL A 235 -2.18 -10.03 -0.27
C VAL A 235 -1.01 -9.50 0.55
N SER A 236 -0.01 -8.91 -0.10
CA SER A 236 1.09 -8.22 0.59
C SER A 236 0.51 -7.17 1.56
N PRO A 237 1.01 -7.11 2.81
CA PRO A 237 0.53 -6.16 3.80
C PRO A 237 0.79 -4.72 3.33
N ARG A 238 -0.19 -3.84 3.56
CA ARG A 238 -0.12 -2.41 3.22
C ARG A 238 0.31 -1.63 4.46
N ARG A 239 1.59 -1.73 4.82
CA ARG A 239 2.11 -1.19 6.08
C ARG A 239 2.11 0.34 6.08
N LEU A 240 1.43 0.93 7.04
CA LEU A 240 1.30 2.37 7.20
C LEU A 240 1.83 2.76 8.58
N TYR A 241 2.92 3.52 8.61
CA TYR A 241 3.43 4.08 9.86
C TYR A 241 2.86 5.47 10.08
N VAL A 242 2.24 5.68 11.22
CA VAL A 242 1.79 7.00 11.66
C VAL A 242 2.76 7.50 12.72
N THR A 243 3.25 8.73 12.62
CA THR A 243 4.19 9.29 13.59
C THR A 243 3.84 10.73 13.97
N SER A 244 3.98 11.05 15.25
CA SER A 244 3.71 12.36 15.85
C SER A 244 4.66 12.56 17.03
N ASP A 245 4.81 13.82 17.45
CA ASP A 245 5.50 14.27 18.66
C ASP A 245 4.76 13.95 19.97
N THR A 246 3.67 13.20 19.90
CA THR A 246 2.88 12.78 21.06
C THR A 246 3.15 11.32 21.43
N HIS A 247 2.99 10.95 22.71
CA HIS A 247 3.14 9.55 23.14
C HIS A 247 1.96 8.67 22.72
N ASP A 248 0.77 9.24 22.65
CA ASP A 248 -0.47 8.60 22.22
C ASP A 248 -1.04 9.37 21.03
N PHE A 249 -1.73 8.67 20.13
CA PHE A 249 -2.32 9.27 18.93
C PHE A 249 -3.82 8.98 18.83
N ASP A 250 -4.54 9.81 18.07
CA ASP A 250 -5.99 9.70 17.89
C ASP A 250 -6.39 8.30 17.33
N PRO A 251 -7.04 7.45 18.15
CA PRO A 251 -7.39 6.09 17.74
C PRO A 251 -8.44 6.06 16.62
N SER A 252 -9.24 7.13 16.48
CA SER A 252 -10.25 7.23 15.41
C SER A 252 -9.60 7.31 14.03
N ILE A 253 -8.44 7.97 13.93
CA ILE A 253 -7.65 8.08 12.69
C ILE A 253 -7.02 6.74 12.35
N ILE A 254 -6.44 6.06 13.36
CA ILE A 254 -5.86 4.72 13.19
C ILE A 254 -6.92 3.74 12.69
N ALA A 255 -8.08 3.67 13.36
CA ALA A 255 -9.19 2.81 12.97
C ALA A 255 -9.69 3.14 11.55
N ARG A 256 -9.68 4.42 11.16
CA ARG A 256 -10.09 4.86 9.82
C ARG A 256 -9.16 4.32 8.73
N PHE A 257 -7.84 4.38 8.93
CA PHE A 257 -6.89 3.79 7.98
C PHE A 257 -7.00 2.25 7.96
N GLN A 258 -7.16 1.61 9.12
CA GLN A 258 -7.36 0.15 9.18
C GLN A 258 -8.61 -0.29 8.40
N GLY A 259 -9.71 0.46 8.47
CA GLY A 259 -10.93 0.21 7.69
C GLY A 259 -10.74 0.33 6.17
N GLU A 260 -9.77 1.11 5.71
CA GLU A 260 -9.38 1.20 4.30
C GLU A 260 -8.42 0.08 3.86
N GLY A 261 -8.08 -0.85 4.75
CA GLY A 261 -7.26 -2.02 4.46
C GLY A 261 -5.75 -1.80 4.66
N PHE A 262 -5.35 -0.75 5.37
CA PHE A 262 -3.96 -0.53 5.79
C PHE A 262 -3.64 -1.30 7.08
N GLU A 263 -2.42 -1.80 7.18
CA GLU A 263 -1.86 -2.31 8.43
C GLU A 263 -1.13 -1.17 9.12
N VAL A 264 -1.79 -0.58 10.12
CA VAL A 264 -1.38 0.69 10.71
C VAL A 264 -0.64 0.45 12.01
N GLU A 265 0.54 1.05 12.13
CA GLU A 265 1.30 1.09 13.36
C GLU A 265 1.65 2.54 13.73
N TYR A 266 1.42 2.89 14.99
CA TYR A 266 1.80 4.20 15.53
C TYR A 266 3.21 4.17 16.10
N LEU A 267 4.05 5.08 15.64
CA LEU A 267 5.44 5.27 16.04
C LEU A 267 5.58 6.63 16.75
N PRO A 268 5.44 6.69 18.10
CA PRO A 268 5.60 7.92 18.84
C PRO A 268 7.05 8.41 18.75
N PHE A 269 7.23 9.68 18.38
CA PHE A 269 8.54 10.33 18.31
C PHE A 269 8.47 11.71 18.96
N PRO A 270 8.49 11.79 20.30
CA PRO A 270 8.33 13.06 21.01
C PRO A 270 9.43 14.09 20.76
N GLY A 271 10.58 13.70 20.17
CA GLY A 271 11.63 14.61 19.72
C GLY A 271 12.09 15.61 20.78
N GLY A 272 13.05 15.21 21.62
CA GLY A 272 13.49 15.97 22.79
C GLY A 272 14.84 16.66 22.65
N GLY A 273 15.46 16.64 21.46
CA GLY A 273 16.79 17.21 21.25
C GLY A 273 16.74 18.72 20.93
N GLU A 274 17.68 19.48 21.51
CA GLU A 274 18.06 20.81 21.00
C GLU A 274 18.72 20.73 19.60
N ASP A 275 19.08 19.52 19.15
CA ASP A 275 19.77 19.23 17.89
C ASP A 275 18.84 18.50 16.91
N ASP A 276 18.34 19.22 15.90
CA ASP A 276 17.46 18.69 14.87
C ASP A 276 18.12 17.64 13.98
N GLU A 277 19.43 17.69 13.75
CA GLU A 277 20.13 16.71 12.93
C GLU A 277 20.21 15.36 13.63
N ARG A 278 20.36 15.39 14.96
CA ARG A 278 20.29 14.19 15.79
C ARG A 278 18.88 13.61 15.80
N ASP A 279 17.86 14.43 16.08
CA ASP A 279 16.47 13.99 16.11
C ASP A 279 16.03 13.44 14.73
N ARG A 280 16.46 14.08 13.64
CA ARG A 280 16.24 13.57 12.26
C ARG A 280 16.84 12.18 12.08
N LYS A 281 18.09 11.98 12.48
CA LYS A 281 18.79 10.69 12.36
C LYS A 281 18.16 9.61 13.23
N ASP A 282 17.72 9.96 14.43
CA ASP A 282 17.05 9.02 15.35
C ASP A 282 15.69 8.58 14.78
N LEU A 283 14.92 9.49 14.16
CA LEU A 283 13.69 9.15 13.44
C LEU A 283 13.94 8.29 12.20
N GLU A 284 15.00 8.57 11.43
CA GLU A 284 15.41 7.74 10.29
C GLU A 284 15.79 6.32 10.73
N ASN A 285 16.56 6.18 11.81
CA ASN A 285 16.93 4.87 12.35
C ASN A 285 15.68 4.08 12.76
N LEU A 286 14.72 4.73 13.42
CA LEU A 286 13.45 4.11 13.81
C LEU A 286 12.67 3.57 12.60
N LEU A 287 12.62 4.32 11.49
CA LEU A 287 11.97 3.89 10.26
C LEU A 287 12.75 2.80 9.53
N HIS A 288 14.09 2.87 9.53
CA HIS A 288 14.94 1.84 8.95
C HIS A 288 14.81 0.49 9.66
N GLU A 289 14.69 0.49 10.99
CA GLU A 289 14.40 -0.74 11.75
C GLU A 289 13.13 -1.43 11.26
N ARG A 290 12.09 -0.65 10.92
CA ARG A 290 10.83 -1.21 10.40
C ARG A 290 10.91 -1.55 8.91
N GLU A 291 11.71 -0.83 8.15
CA GLU A 291 11.99 -1.11 6.74
C GLU A 291 12.76 -2.44 6.57
N ASP A 292 13.66 -2.75 7.51
CA ASP A 292 14.42 -4.00 7.56
C ASP A 292 13.52 -5.22 7.83
N ASP A 293 12.41 -5.02 8.56
CA ASP A 293 11.38 -6.05 8.81
C ASP A 293 10.48 -6.35 7.58
N LEU A 294 10.56 -5.54 6.52
CA LEU A 294 9.72 -5.72 5.33
C LEU A 294 10.21 -6.86 4.43
N GLU A 295 9.26 -7.65 3.92
CA GLU A 295 9.59 -8.65 2.91
C GLU A 295 9.94 -7.98 1.56
N PRO A 296 10.84 -8.57 0.76
CA PRO A 296 11.13 -8.11 -0.61
C PRO A 296 9.88 -8.03 -1.49
N GLY A 297 9.66 -6.84 -2.05
CA GLY A 297 8.46 -6.48 -2.78
C GLY A 297 7.45 -5.71 -1.93
N GLU A 298 7.52 -5.82 -0.60
CA GLU A 298 6.74 -4.97 0.30
C GLU A 298 7.27 -3.55 0.27
N ARG A 299 6.32 -2.64 0.41
CA ARG A 299 6.54 -1.20 0.53
C ARG A 299 5.77 -0.73 1.74
N TYR A 300 6.13 0.44 2.23
CA TYR A 300 5.42 1.08 3.32
C TYR A 300 5.13 2.54 2.98
N ALA A 301 4.22 3.15 3.72
CA ALA A 301 3.98 4.58 3.64
C ALA A 301 4.03 5.20 5.03
N VAL A 302 4.29 6.51 5.09
CA VAL A 302 4.36 7.26 6.34
C VAL A 302 3.36 8.40 6.33
N VAL A 303 2.60 8.54 7.41
CA VAL A 303 1.80 9.72 7.73
C VAL A 303 2.41 10.38 8.95
N ALA A 304 3.01 11.54 8.77
CA ALA A 304 3.72 12.26 9.83
C ALA A 304 3.00 13.55 10.21
N TYR A 305 2.96 13.83 11.51
CA TYR A 305 2.33 15.00 12.09
C TYR A 305 3.37 15.85 12.83
N GLN A 306 3.21 17.17 12.83
CA GLN A 306 4.03 18.11 13.62
C GLN A 306 5.55 17.97 13.36
N ARG A 307 6.36 17.85 14.43
CA ARG A 307 7.83 17.80 14.36
C ARG A 307 8.37 16.63 13.52
N PRO A 308 7.93 15.37 13.69
CA PRO A 308 8.31 14.29 12.77
C PRO A 308 8.06 14.61 11.29
N ALA A 309 6.98 15.34 11.00
CA ALA A 309 6.65 15.73 9.64
C ALA A 309 7.70 16.69 9.05
N PHE A 310 8.18 17.63 9.86
CA PHE A 310 9.28 18.53 9.50
C PHE A 310 10.60 17.77 9.28
N LEU A 311 10.99 16.90 10.21
CA LEU A 311 12.25 16.15 10.15
C LEU A 311 12.33 15.23 8.92
N LEU A 312 11.23 14.56 8.56
CA LEU A 312 11.17 13.72 7.38
C LEU A 312 11.25 14.53 6.08
N LEU A 313 10.60 15.69 6.01
CA LEU A 313 10.77 16.58 4.86
C LEU A 313 12.22 17.04 4.73
N ALA A 314 12.86 17.46 5.83
CA ALA A 314 14.27 17.85 5.82
C ALA A 314 15.18 16.73 5.28
N SER A 315 14.94 15.48 5.69
CA SER A 315 15.64 14.30 5.18
C SER A 315 15.56 14.14 3.66
N HIS A 316 14.35 14.21 3.09
CA HIS A 316 14.15 14.06 1.65
C HIS A 316 14.72 15.22 0.84
N HIS A 317 14.74 16.43 1.41
CA HIS A 317 15.17 17.66 0.74
C HIS A 317 16.65 18.02 0.94
N HIS A 318 17.44 17.18 1.61
CA HIS A 318 18.88 17.43 1.82
C HIS A 318 19.64 17.56 0.48
N SER A 319 20.30 18.70 0.24
CA SER A 319 20.98 19.06 -1.02
C SER A 319 22.18 18.17 -1.40
N THR A 320 22.78 17.48 -0.44
CA THR A 320 24.04 16.74 -0.58
C THR A 320 23.88 15.28 -1.04
N THR A 321 22.67 14.72 -0.96
CA THR A 321 22.45 13.27 -1.16
C THR A 321 21.40 13.01 -2.24
N ALA A 322 21.78 12.54 -3.43
CA ALA A 322 20.84 12.35 -4.55
C ALA A 322 19.91 11.12 -4.42
N THR A 323 20.07 10.30 -3.38
CA THR A 323 19.30 9.06 -3.15
C THR A 323 18.14 9.31 -2.19
N ASN A 324 17.05 8.55 -2.37
CA ASN A 324 15.95 8.52 -1.41
C ASN A 324 16.48 7.91 -0.09
N PRO A 325 16.42 8.63 1.05
CA PRO A 325 16.87 8.11 2.34
C PRO A 325 16.10 6.85 2.77
N LEU A 326 14.85 6.72 2.31
CA LEU A 326 13.93 5.63 2.67
C LEU A 326 13.45 4.90 1.40
N PRO A 327 14.25 3.97 0.83
CA PRO A 327 14.05 3.46 -0.52
C PRO A 327 12.79 2.61 -0.72
N ARG A 328 12.28 1.92 0.32
CA ARG A 328 11.03 1.13 0.24
C ARG A 328 9.78 1.94 0.57
N MET A 329 9.92 3.20 0.95
CA MET A 329 8.78 4.07 1.16
C MET A 329 8.10 4.41 -0.17
N CYS A 330 6.79 4.23 -0.24
CA CYS A 330 5.99 4.44 -1.46
C CYS A 330 5.07 5.66 -1.41
N ALA A 331 4.86 6.26 -0.25
CA ALA A 331 4.18 7.54 -0.09
C ALA A 331 4.54 8.20 1.24
N LEU A 332 4.61 9.53 1.25
CA LEU A 332 4.79 10.35 2.45
C LEU A 332 3.68 11.41 2.50
N VAL A 333 2.90 11.41 3.57
CA VAL A 333 1.89 12.45 3.87
C VAL A 333 2.32 13.16 5.14
N THR A 334 2.37 14.49 5.10
CA THR A 334 2.74 15.32 6.24
C THR A 334 1.63 16.29 6.60
N TYR A 335 1.42 16.44 7.91
CA TYR A 335 0.46 17.35 8.50
C TYR A 335 1.20 18.35 9.36
N TYR A 336 1.04 19.65 9.04
CA TYR A 336 1.58 20.78 9.81
C TYR A 336 3.04 20.57 10.23
N PRO A 337 3.98 20.41 9.27
CA PRO A 337 5.40 20.45 9.59
C PRO A 337 5.73 21.80 10.23
N ARG A 338 6.05 21.80 11.53
CA ARG A 338 6.41 23.00 12.29
C ARG A 338 7.93 23.08 12.45
N GLU A 339 8.48 24.29 12.31
CA GLU A 339 9.85 24.58 12.73
C GLU A 339 9.94 24.65 14.26
N PRO A 340 11.11 24.33 14.86
CA PRO A 340 11.28 24.30 16.32
C PRO A 340 11.18 25.65 17.04
N PHE A 341 11.10 26.79 16.34
CA PHE A 341 11.25 28.12 16.96
C PHE A 341 10.10 29.11 16.73
N ASP A 342 8.88 28.66 16.49
CA ASP A 342 7.71 29.55 16.47
C ASP A 342 7.04 29.63 17.85
N THR A 343 7.83 29.98 18.87
CA THR A 343 7.34 30.54 20.13
C THR A 343 7.66 32.04 20.18
N CYS A 344 7.09 32.82 19.28
CA CYS A 344 7.04 34.28 19.45
C CYS A 344 5.61 34.72 19.71
N THR A 345 5.26 34.73 21.00
CA THR A 345 4.50 35.86 21.56
C THR A 345 5.17 37.14 21.08
N GLY A 346 4.38 38.06 20.52
CA GLY A 346 4.89 39.22 19.80
C GLY A 346 5.98 39.98 20.55
N ASP A 347 7.09 40.21 19.88
CA ASP A 347 7.80 41.47 19.88
C ASP A 347 8.71 41.50 18.64
N ALA A 348 8.65 42.62 17.94
CA ALA A 348 9.47 42.90 16.78
C ALA A 348 10.88 43.26 17.24
N ASP A 349 11.86 42.41 16.92
CA ASP A 349 13.23 42.81 16.57
C ASP A 349 14.00 41.56 16.12
N ALA A 350 14.22 41.45 14.81
CA ALA A 350 14.94 40.35 14.19
C ALA A 350 16.45 40.66 14.22
N ASP A 351 17.20 39.94 15.06
CA ASP A 351 18.65 39.83 14.94
C ASP A 351 18.99 39.01 13.69
N GLN A 352 19.77 39.63 12.80
CA GLN A 352 20.40 39.00 11.65
C GLN A 352 21.63 38.26 12.15
N ASP A 353 21.56 36.93 12.30
CA ASP A 353 22.70 35.98 12.19
C ASP A 353 22.31 34.57 12.69
N SER A 354 21.27 33.98 12.09
CA SER A 354 21.01 32.53 12.17
C SER A 354 21.44 31.88 10.85
N GLU A 355 22.48 31.04 10.90
CA GLU A 355 23.02 30.29 9.75
C GLU A 355 22.17 29.07 9.33
N PHE A 356 20.96 28.90 9.86
CA PHE A 356 20.03 27.84 9.43
C PHE A 356 18.94 28.40 8.53
N PRO A 357 18.83 27.96 7.26
CA PRO A 357 17.75 28.41 6.40
C PRO A 357 16.41 27.88 6.94
N PRO A 358 15.36 28.72 7.02
CA PRO A 358 14.01 28.25 7.30
C PRO A 358 13.64 27.17 6.28
N CYS A 359 12.82 26.22 6.69
CA CYS A 359 12.35 25.10 5.89
C CYS A 359 11.90 25.59 4.51
N LEU A 360 12.75 25.35 3.51
CA LEU A 360 12.40 25.64 2.13
C LEU A 360 11.37 24.59 1.73
N LEU A 361 10.10 24.83 2.07
CA LEU A 361 8.97 24.05 1.58
C LEU A 361 9.11 23.98 0.04
N PRO A 362 9.18 22.79 -0.55
CA PRO A 362 9.41 22.64 -2.00
C PRO A 362 8.23 23.21 -2.79
N PRO A 363 8.43 23.64 -4.06
CA PRO A 363 7.35 24.20 -4.85
C PRO A 363 6.27 23.15 -5.11
N SER A 364 5.02 23.63 -5.10
CA SER A 364 3.87 22.83 -5.51
C SER A 364 3.87 22.68 -7.05
N THR A 365 3.69 21.45 -7.53
CA THR A 365 3.20 21.25 -8.91
C THR A 365 1.69 21.08 -8.87
N THR A 366 0.98 22.20 -8.67
CA THR A 366 -0.49 22.23 -8.79
C THR A 366 -0.87 22.02 -10.25
N SER A 367 -0.98 20.77 -10.68
CA SER A 367 -1.88 20.41 -11.76
C SER A 367 -3.27 20.23 -11.13
N THR A 368 -4.07 21.29 -11.13
CA THR A 368 -5.49 21.26 -10.82
C THR A 368 -6.19 20.50 -11.94
N SER A 369 -6.06 19.17 -11.94
CA SER A 369 -6.72 18.28 -12.89
C SER A 369 -6.91 16.93 -12.20
N THR A 370 -8.05 16.76 -11.55
CA THR A 370 -8.59 15.45 -11.16
C THR A 370 -9.06 14.73 -12.44
N SER A 371 -8.12 14.39 -13.32
CA SER A 371 -8.27 13.45 -14.44
C SER A 371 -6.98 13.45 -15.24
N SER A 372 -6.29 12.32 -15.26
CA SER A 372 -5.70 11.71 -16.48
C SER A 372 -4.69 10.64 -16.09
N CYS A 373 -4.73 9.55 -16.85
CA CYS A 373 -3.81 8.43 -16.92
C CYS A 373 -2.33 8.75 -16.65
N TYR A 374 -1.70 8.05 -15.69
CA TYR A 374 -0.24 8.00 -15.59
C TYR A 374 0.24 6.57 -15.35
N SER A 375 0.96 6.05 -16.35
CA SER A 375 1.83 4.89 -16.26
C SER A 375 2.95 5.15 -15.23
N SER A 376 3.02 4.30 -14.20
CA SER A 376 4.16 4.10 -13.27
C SER A 376 5.03 5.33 -13.00
N LEU A 377 4.66 6.15 -12.00
CA LEU A 377 5.54 7.23 -11.54
C LEU A 377 6.77 6.64 -10.85
N SER A 378 7.97 6.98 -11.33
CA SER A 378 9.27 6.59 -10.76
C SER A 378 9.70 7.46 -9.55
N LEU A 379 8.79 8.25 -8.98
CA LEU A 379 9.06 9.28 -7.97
C LEU A 379 8.15 9.07 -6.75
N LEU A 380 8.73 9.16 -5.56
CA LEU A 380 8.01 9.13 -4.28
C LEU A 380 6.98 10.29 -4.24
N PRO A 381 5.67 10.00 -4.09
CA PRO A 381 4.67 11.03 -3.86
C PRO A 381 4.81 11.59 -2.44
N ILE A 382 5.02 12.90 -2.34
CA ILE A 382 5.07 13.63 -1.07
C ILE A 382 3.92 14.63 -1.03
N GLN A 383 3.11 14.57 0.01
CA GLN A 383 1.95 15.44 0.19
C GLN A 383 2.04 16.17 1.53
N ILE A 384 1.74 17.47 1.53
CA ILE A 384 1.90 18.36 2.67
C ILE A 384 0.59 19.11 2.93
N HIS A 385 0.06 18.99 4.14
CA HIS A 385 -1.14 19.69 4.61
C HIS A 385 -0.80 20.80 5.59
N LEU A 386 -1.15 22.04 5.25
CA LEU A 386 -0.81 23.24 5.99
C LEU A 386 -2.08 24.01 6.39
N ALA A 387 -2.17 24.35 7.67
CA ALA A 387 -3.17 25.28 8.17
C ALA A 387 -2.88 26.72 7.68
N GLY A 388 -3.92 27.54 7.56
CA GLY A 388 -3.81 28.93 7.15
C GLY A 388 -3.67 29.17 5.64
N HIS A 389 -3.44 30.43 5.29
CA HIS A 389 -3.35 30.89 3.91
C HIS A 389 -1.98 30.55 3.30
N GLN A 390 -1.96 30.35 1.99
CA GLN A 390 -0.71 30.23 1.24
C GLN A 390 0.05 31.56 1.28
N ASN A 391 1.28 31.57 1.80
CA ASN A 391 2.13 32.76 1.74
C ASN A 391 2.64 32.95 0.29
N PRO A 392 2.42 34.13 -0.35
CA PRO A 392 2.81 34.38 -1.74
C PRO A 392 4.31 34.19 -2.02
N SER A 393 5.18 34.46 -1.04
CA SER A 393 6.64 34.40 -1.22
C SER A 393 7.22 33.00 -1.40
N PHE A 394 6.47 31.92 -1.11
CA PHE A 394 6.95 30.54 -1.28
C PHE A 394 7.23 30.14 -2.73
N TRP A 395 6.76 30.88 -3.73
CA TRP A 395 6.98 30.56 -5.14
C TRP A 395 8.29 31.12 -5.71
N ASP A 396 8.82 32.20 -5.13
CA ASP A 396 9.89 32.98 -5.76
C ASP A 396 11.30 32.45 -5.43
N ASP A 397 11.56 31.97 -4.20
CA ASP A 397 12.91 31.55 -3.78
C ASP A 397 13.40 30.23 -4.39
N TYR A 398 12.50 29.31 -4.75
CA TYR A 398 12.89 28.02 -5.34
C TYR A 398 13.29 28.11 -6.82
N SER A 399 12.68 29.04 -7.57
CA SER A 399 12.99 29.26 -8.99
C SER A 399 14.47 29.61 -9.23
N ALA A 400 15.16 30.07 -8.18
CA ALA A 400 16.57 30.41 -8.16
C ALA A 400 17.51 29.28 -7.68
N HIS A 401 17.00 28.14 -7.20
CA HIS A 401 17.82 27.16 -6.47
C HIS A 401 18.45 26.06 -7.37
N PRO A 402 19.77 25.82 -7.28
CA PRO A 402 20.52 25.03 -8.26
C PRO A 402 20.42 23.50 -8.09
N SER A 403 19.85 22.98 -6.99
CA SER A 403 19.76 21.53 -6.73
C SER A 403 18.42 20.94 -7.19
N LYS A 404 18.38 20.45 -8.43
CA LYS A 404 17.20 19.83 -9.04
C LYS A 404 17.00 18.39 -8.55
N LYS A 405 16.65 18.17 -7.28
CA LYS A 405 16.01 16.90 -6.89
C LYS A 405 14.56 16.90 -7.38
N ARG A 406 14.21 15.97 -8.29
CA ARG A 406 12.84 15.82 -8.82
C ARG A 406 11.95 15.05 -7.84
N HIS A 407 11.69 15.57 -6.63
CA HIS A 407 10.57 15.05 -5.82
C HIS A 407 9.32 15.87 -6.14
N ARG A 408 8.19 15.20 -6.39
CA ARG A 408 6.92 15.87 -6.67
C ARG A 408 6.19 16.07 -5.35
N CYS A 409 6.26 17.29 -4.82
CA CYS A 409 5.55 17.67 -3.61
C CYS A 409 4.20 18.32 -3.97
N HIS A 410 3.17 17.95 -3.21
CA HIS A 410 1.82 18.49 -3.34
C HIS A 410 1.44 19.22 -2.05
N LEU A 411 1.37 20.55 -2.12
CA LEU A 411 1.02 21.39 -0.98
C LEU A 411 -0.46 21.71 -1.01
N PHE A 412 -1.11 21.53 0.14
CA PHE A 412 -2.52 21.86 0.36
C PHE A 412 -2.66 22.79 1.55
N PHE A 413 -3.26 23.94 1.32
CA PHE A 413 -3.53 24.96 2.33
C PHE A 413 -5.00 24.94 2.75
N TYR A 414 -5.25 25.22 4.03
CA TYR A 414 -6.57 25.24 4.67
C TYR A 414 -6.77 26.60 5.36
N PRO A 415 -7.22 27.63 4.61
CA PRO A 415 -7.20 29.02 5.04
C PRO A 415 -7.94 29.33 6.34
N GLU A 416 -9.01 28.57 6.61
CA GLU A 416 -9.91 28.75 7.76
C GLU A 416 -9.51 27.91 8.97
N SER A 417 -8.44 27.11 8.85
CA SER A 417 -8.05 26.12 9.86
C SER A 417 -6.75 26.50 10.55
N GLU A 418 -6.61 26.04 11.79
CA GLU A 418 -5.38 26.13 12.59
C GLU A 418 -4.64 24.77 12.63
N PRO A 419 -3.34 24.72 12.97
CA PRO A 419 -2.63 23.45 13.13
C PRO A 419 -3.33 22.54 14.14
N GLY A 420 -3.38 21.23 13.85
CA GLY A 420 -4.19 20.26 14.60
C GLY A 420 -5.61 20.07 14.05
N PHE A 421 -6.01 20.78 12.99
CA PHE A 421 -7.35 20.65 12.41
C PHE A 421 -7.73 19.23 11.95
N ALA A 422 -6.74 18.38 11.68
CA ALA A 422 -6.95 17.03 11.17
C ALA A 422 -7.17 15.99 12.27
N GLU A 423 -6.93 16.32 13.54
CA GLU A 423 -7.00 15.41 14.70
C GLU A 423 -8.31 15.62 15.48
N HIS A 424 -9.14 14.57 15.66
CA HIS A 424 -10.47 14.72 16.29
C HIS A 424 -10.39 15.10 17.76
N LEU A 425 -9.31 14.68 18.42
CA LEU A 425 -9.04 15.00 19.81
C LEU A 425 -8.39 16.38 20.01
N SER A 426 -8.01 17.07 18.92
CA SER A 426 -7.44 18.41 18.98
C SER A 426 -8.52 19.47 19.25
N PRO A 427 -8.24 20.49 20.09
CA PRO A 427 -9.17 21.62 20.27
C PRO A 427 -9.39 22.44 18.99
N THR A 428 -8.45 22.37 18.04
CA THR A 428 -8.51 23.08 16.75
C THR A 428 -9.13 22.23 15.64
N TYR A 429 -9.72 21.07 15.96
CA TYR A 429 -10.35 20.18 15.00
C TYR A 429 -11.37 20.91 14.12
N ASP A 430 -11.12 20.94 12.81
CA ASP A 430 -12.05 21.44 11.82
C ASP A 430 -12.50 20.27 10.95
N ARG A 431 -13.76 19.88 11.14
CA ARG A 431 -14.38 18.74 10.44
C ARG A 431 -14.34 18.91 8.91
N LEU A 432 -14.51 20.11 8.38
CA LEU A 432 -14.57 20.34 6.94
C LEU A 432 -13.20 20.17 6.30
N SER A 433 -12.20 20.85 6.86
CA SER A 433 -10.82 20.78 6.38
C SER A 433 -10.20 19.41 6.63
N SER A 434 -10.49 18.78 7.78
CA SER A 434 -10.09 17.40 8.07
C SER A 434 -10.61 16.43 7.01
N ARG A 435 -11.89 16.52 6.62
CA ARG A 435 -12.47 15.67 5.56
C ARG A 435 -11.83 15.89 4.20
N LEU A 436 -11.51 17.13 3.85
CA LEU A 436 -10.80 17.44 2.60
C LEU A 436 -9.36 16.93 2.62
N ALA A 437 -8.65 17.12 3.73
CA ALA A 437 -7.30 16.60 3.90
C ALA A 437 -7.26 15.08 3.85
N TRP A 438 -8.17 14.42 4.54
CA TRP A 438 -8.33 12.97 4.52
C TRP A 438 -8.46 12.42 3.09
N SER A 439 -9.39 12.95 2.30
CA SER A 439 -9.63 12.43 0.94
C SER A 439 -8.37 12.55 0.09
N ARG A 440 -7.65 13.67 0.18
CA ARG A 440 -6.38 13.87 -0.54
C ARG A 440 -5.29 12.91 -0.04
N ALA A 441 -5.14 12.75 1.27
CA ALA A 441 -4.16 11.84 1.86
C ALA A 441 -4.43 10.38 1.48
N LEU A 442 -5.70 9.95 1.53
CA LEU A 442 -6.12 8.62 1.16
C LEU A 442 -5.78 8.31 -0.31
N ASP A 443 -6.01 9.27 -1.21
CA ASP A 443 -5.64 9.15 -2.63
C ASP A 443 -4.13 8.93 -2.81
N CYS A 444 -3.30 9.74 -2.13
CA CYS A 444 -1.84 9.61 -2.17
C CYS A 444 -1.38 8.23 -1.66
N LEU A 445 -1.89 7.79 -0.52
CA LEU A 445 -1.54 6.50 0.08
C LEU A 445 -2.00 5.33 -0.81
N LYS A 446 -3.27 5.31 -1.23
CA LYS A 446 -3.81 4.27 -2.11
C LYS A 446 -2.98 4.16 -3.40
N ARG A 447 -2.59 5.29 -4.00
CA ARG A 447 -1.71 5.32 -5.18
C ARG A 447 -0.30 4.79 -4.90
N GLY A 448 0.31 5.12 -3.76
CA GLY A 448 1.62 4.57 -3.35
C GLY A 448 1.63 3.03 -3.31
N PHE A 449 0.51 2.45 -2.88
CA PHE A 449 0.29 1.00 -2.87
C PHE A 449 -0.27 0.43 -4.19
N GLY A 450 -0.43 1.23 -5.23
CA GLY A 450 -0.81 0.77 -6.58
C GLY A 450 -2.30 0.68 -6.87
N TRP A 451 -3.18 1.33 -6.09
CA TRP A 451 -4.62 1.46 -6.39
C TRP A 451 -4.88 2.12 -7.76
N PRO A 452 -5.89 1.70 -8.55
CA PRO A 452 -6.93 0.69 -8.24
C PRO A 452 -6.47 -0.78 -8.43
N GLY A 453 -5.19 -1.02 -8.71
CA GLY A 453 -4.62 -2.37 -8.74
C GLY A 453 -4.29 -2.93 -7.34
N GLY A 454 -3.97 -4.23 -7.30
CA GLY A 454 -3.66 -4.97 -6.06
C GLY A 454 -4.91 -5.57 -5.42
N ALA A 455 -4.77 -6.66 -4.67
CA ALA A 455 -5.88 -7.35 -4.02
C ALA A 455 -6.36 -6.58 -2.78
N TRP A 456 -7.09 -5.46 -2.96
CA TRP A 456 -7.66 -4.68 -1.85
C TRP A 456 -8.85 -5.41 -1.26
N LYS A 457 -8.91 -5.45 0.08
CA LYS A 457 -10.06 -6.02 0.80
C LYS A 457 -11.29 -5.11 0.69
N THR A 458 -11.05 -3.80 0.71
CA THR A 458 -12.09 -2.79 0.58
C THR A 458 -12.49 -2.67 -0.89
N PRO A 459 -13.79 -2.81 -1.23
CA PRO A 459 -14.26 -2.71 -2.61
C PRO A 459 -14.07 -1.30 -3.17
N ASP A 460 -13.98 -1.21 -4.50
CA ASP A 460 -14.01 0.07 -5.20
C ASP A 460 -15.33 0.80 -4.91
N VAL A 461 -15.23 2.11 -4.66
CA VAL A 461 -16.40 2.96 -4.34
C VAL A 461 -17.42 2.96 -5.47
N GLU A 462 -16.97 2.84 -6.72
CA GLU A 462 -17.87 2.77 -7.87
C GLU A 462 -18.67 1.47 -7.88
N MET A 463 -18.08 0.34 -7.50
CA MET A 463 -18.80 -0.93 -7.40
C MET A 463 -19.93 -0.88 -6.37
N ILE A 464 -19.67 -0.28 -5.20
CA ILE A 464 -20.68 -0.10 -4.14
C ILE A 464 -21.80 0.79 -4.66
N TRP A 465 -21.45 1.87 -5.36
CA TRP A 465 -22.40 2.84 -5.88
C TRP A 465 -23.25 2.29 -7.02
N GLU A 466 -22.68 1.47 -7.90
CA GLU A 466 -23.45 0.73 -8.91
C GLU A 466 -24.40 -0.28 -8.27
N GLU A 467 -24.00 -0.94 -7.18
CA GLU A 467 -24.91 -1.82 -6.44
C GLU A 467 -26.06 -1.02 -5.80
N TYR A 468 -25.78 0.18 -5.30
CA TYR A 468 -26.79 1.08 -4.78
C TYR A 468 -27.79 1.45 -5.89
N TRP A 469 -27.33 1.84 -7.07
CA TRP A 469 -28.19 2.13 -8.22
C TRP A 469 -28.96 0.92 -8.73
N ARG A 470 -28.36 -0.28 -8.72
CA ARG A 470 -29.06 -1.53 -9.06
C ARG A 470 -30.18 -1.82 -8.08
N ASN A 471 -29.90 -1.71 -6.77
CA ASN A 471 -30.94 -1.79 -5.75
C ASN A 471 -32.03 -0.74 -5.99
N LEU A 472 -31.64 0.45 -6.48
CA LEU A 472 -32.57 1.53 -6.70
C LEU A 472 -33.51 1.32 -7.89
N LEU A 473 -32.98 0.81 -9.00
CA LEU A 473 -33.71 0.63 -10.25
C LEU A 473 -34.48 -0.70 -10.31
N ASP A 474 -34.02 -1.76 -9.65
CA ASP A 474 -34.72 -3.05 -9.62
C ASP A 474 -36.07 -2.99 -8.86
N ALA A 475 -36.26 -1.99 -8.00
CA ALA A 475 -37.52 -1.74 -7.27
C ALA A 475 -38.73 -1.52 -8.19
N ASP A 476 -38.50 -1.15 -9.45
CA ASP A 476 -39.57 -0.84 -10.41
C ASP A 476 -40.27 -2.10 -10.96
N ARG A 477 -39.69 -3.30 -10.78
CA ARG A 477 -40.26 -4.55 -11.32
C ARG A 477 -41.27 -5.21 -10.36
N HIS A 478 -41.20 -4.98 -9.05
CA HIS A 478 -42.02 -5.67 -8.05
C HIS A 478 -42.42 -4.71 -6.90
N ARG A 479 -43.64 -4.14 -6.94
CA ARG A 479 -44.19 -3.23 -5.88
C ARG A 479 -44.32 -3.86 -4.48
N HIS A 480 -43.93 -5.12 -4.28
CA HIS A 480 -44.12 -5.86 -3.03
C HIS A 480 -42.89 -5.89 -2.09
N THR A 481 -41.87 -5.04 -2.27
CA THR A 481 -40.66 -5.09 -1.40
C THR A 481 -39.99 -3.73 -1.13
N ALA A 482 -40.71 -2.61 -1.03
CA ALA A 482 -40.10 -1.30 -0.67
C ALA A 482 -39.28 -1.36 0.64
N GLU A 483 -39.81 -2.06 1.65
CA GLU A 483 -39.10 -2.36 2.90
C GLU A 483 -37.85 -3.22 2.68
N GLY A 484 -37.90 -4.16 1.73
CA GLY A 484 -36.75 -5.02 1.38
C GLY A 484 -35.61 -4.24 0.71
N HIS A 485 -35.95 -3.30 -0.18
CA HIS A 485 -34.96 -2.40 -0.79
C HIS A 485 -34.36 -1.44 0.21
N ALA A 486 -35.19 -0.86 1.10
CA ALA A 486 -34.72 -0.03 2.20
C ALA A 486 -33.74 -0.81 3.09
N ALA A 487 -34.09 -2.04 3.49
CA ALA A 487 -33.21 -2.92 4.27
C ALA A 487 -31.88 -3.21 3.55
N LYS A 488 -31.92 -3.47 2.23
CA LYS A 488 -30.69 -3.68 1.44
C LYS A 488 -29.83 -2.42 1.39
N THR A 489 -30.41 -1.23 1.20
CA THR A 489 -29.67 0.03 1.24
C THR A 489 -29.08 0.29 2.62
N MET A 490 -29.84 0.03 3.68
CA MET A 490 -29.35 0.17 5.06
C MET A 490 -28.14 -0.71 5.33
N LYS A 491 -28.11 -1.94 4.81
CA LYS A 491 -26.95 -2.83 4.93
C LYS A 491 -25.69 -2.29 4.23
N MET A 492 -25.85 -1.44 3.21
CA MET A 492 -24.74 -0.80 2.51
C MET A 492 -24.24 0.47 3.22
N MET A 493 -25.01 1.02 4.16
CA MET A 493 -24.65 2.19 4.95
C MET A 493 -23.74 1.81 6.12
N ILE A 494 -22.91 2.76 6.57
CA ILE A 494 -22.13 2.61 7.80
C ILE A 494 -23.04 2.37 9.02
N GLY A 495 -22.55 1.61 10.00
CA GLY A 495 -23.26 1.33 11.25
C GLY A 495 -24.26 0.17 11.22
N SER A 496 -24.44 -0.48 10.06
CA SER A 496 -25.39 -1.58 9.84
C SER A 496 -24.91 -2.98 10.26
N ASP A 497 -23.61 -3.15 10.58
CA ASP A 497 -23.04 -4.45 10.94
C ASP A 497 -23.02 -4.73 12.46
N ASP A 498 -22.75 -6.00 12.79
CA ASP A 498 -22.71 -6.56 14.16
C ASP A 498 -21.88 -5.66 15.12
N PRO A 499 -22.25 -5.53 16.41
CA PRO A 499 -21.60 -4.62 17.37
C PRO A 499 -20.10 -4.84 17.60
N LYS A 500 -19.55 -5.95 17.10
CA LYS A 500 -18.13 -6.32 17.15
C LYS A 500 -17.35 -5.94 15.89
N SER A 501 -18.00 -5.40 14.86
CA SER A 501 -17.33 -4.93 13.64
C SER A 501 -16.53 -3.65 13.91
N LEU A 502 -15.42 -3.48 13.17
CA LEU A 502 -14.55 -2.30 13.23
C LEU A 502 -15.32 -0.99 12.94
N ASP A 503 -16.50 -1.09 12.31
CA ASP A 503 -17.38 0.02 11.93
C ASP A 503 -17.90 0.86 13.08
N ARG A 504 -17.95 0.35 14.33
CA ARG A 504 -18.37 1.17 15.49
C ARG A 504 -17.24 2.00 16.10
N GLN A 505 -15.97 1.75 15.74
CA GLN A 505 -14.85 2.63 16.12
C GLN A 505 -14.72 3.83 15.17
N ILE A 506 -15.55 3.88 14.13
CA ILE A 506 -15.62 4.95 13.15
C ILE A 506 -16.63 5.99 13.68
N ASP A 507 -16.11 7.11 14.20
CA ASP A 507 -16.91 8.25 14.68
C ASP A 507 -17.48 9.07 13.51
N GLU A 508 -18.39 8.49 12.73
CA GLU A 508 -19.16 9.23 11.73
C GLU A 508 -20.60 8.77 11.66
N THR A 509 -21.53 9.72 11.72
CA THR A 509 -22.96 9.45 11.60
C THR A 509 -23.36 9.29 10.14
N PRO A 510 -24.11 8.23 9.78
CA PRO A 510 -24.66 8.09 8.44
C PRO A 510 -25.58 9.27 8.14
N LEU A 511 -25.62 9.74 6.90
CA LEU A 511 -26.52 10.82 6.50
C LEU A 511 -27.02 10.63 5.08
N VAL A 512 -28.32 10.82 4.89
CA VAL A 512 -28.94 11.05 3.59
C VAL A 512 -29.69 12.36 3.66
N ASN A 513 -29.46 13.28 2.73
CA ASN A 513 -30.07 14.61 2.75
C ASN A 513 -30.40 15.13 1.34
N CYS A 514 -31.69 15.33 1.08
CA CYS A 514 -32.19 16.13 -0.02
C CYS A 514 -32.10 17.61 0.35
N VAL A 515 -31.02 18.28 -0.05
CA VAL A 515 -30.64 19.59 0.49
C VAL A 515 -31.74 20.66 0.33
N PRO A 516 -32.42 20.79 -0.82
CA PRO A 516 -33.42 21.85 -1.00
C PRO A 516 -34.71 21.65 -0.19
N THR A 517 -35.05 20.42 0.18
CA THR A 517 -36.28 20.09 0.93
C THR A 517 -36.02 19.66 2.37
N MET A 518 -34.74 19.45 2.73
CA MET A 518 -34.30 18.91 4.02
C MET A 518 -34.91 17.55 4.36
N VAL A 519 -35.36 16.80 3.33
CA VAL A 519 -35.90 15.44 3.50
C VAL A 519 -34.73 14.46 3.54
N GLY A 520 -34.75 13.50 4.47
CA GLY A 520 -33.66 12.56 4.64
C GLY A 520 -33.62 11.96 6.05
N GLY A 521 -32.44 11.53 6.48
CA GLY A 521 -32.23 10.92 7.79
C GLY A 521 -30.76 10.84 8.18
N SER A 522 -30.48 10.77 9.49
CA SER A 522 -29.12 10.67 10.04
C SER A 522 -28.91 9.48 11.00
N ASP A 523 -29.94 8.66 11.14
CA ASP A 523 -29.95 7.46 11.99
C ASP A 523 -30.60 6.31 11.22
N GLU A 524 -30.40 5.08 11.71
CA GLU A 524 -30.86 3.88 11.02
C GLU A 524 -32.37 3.90 10.72
N GLN A 525 -33.18 4.39 11.67
CA GLN A 525 -34.63 4.40 11.57
C GLN A 525 -35.10 5.50 10.61
N SER A 526 -34.56 6.71 10.70
CA SER A 526 -34.93 7.81 9.79
C SER A 526 -34.50 7.53 8.36
N ILE A 527 -33.31 6.95 8.14
CA ILE A 527 -32.82 6.59 6.81
C ILE A 527 -33.63 5.43 6.22
N SER A 528 -33.95 4.41 7.01
CA SER A 528 -34.82 3.31 6.58
C SER A 528 -36.21 3.82 6.18
N THR A 529 -36.79 4.71 6.99
CA THR A 529 -38.09 5.34 6.70
C THR A 529 -38.03 6.18 5.42
N PHE A 530 -36.97 6.97 5.25
CA PHE A 530 -36.73 7.75 4.04
C PHE A 530 -36.72 6.86 2.79
N TYR A 531 -35.95 5.77 2.80
CA TYR A 531 -35.91 4.87 1.65
C TYR A 531 -37.24 4.14 1.44
N ALA A 532 -37.89 3.65 2.50
CA ALA A 532 -39.11 2.87 2.38
C ALA A 532 -40.35 3.68 1.96
N GLN A 533 -40.41 4.97 2.33
CA GLN A 533 -41.64 5.78 2.22
C GLN A 533 -41.48 7.05 1.38
N ALA A 534 -40.27 7.60 1.29
CA ALA A 534 -40.05 8.90 0.65
C ALA A 534 -39.23 8.82 -0.64
N PHE A 535 -38.41 7.78 -0.84
CA PHE A 535 -37.48 7.68 -1.98
C PHE A 535 -37.76 6.50 -2.93
N PHE A 536 -38.28 5.35 -2.44
CA PHE A 536 -38.62 4.16 -3.27
C PHE A 536 -40.12 3.84 -3.38
N PRO A 537 -40.54 3.28 -4.54
CA PRO A 537 -40.58 3.92 -5.84
C PRO A 537 -41.81 4.85 -5.87
N THR A 538 -41.64 6.05 -5.31
CA THR A 538 -42.66 7.10 -5.29
C THR A 538 -42.28 8.15 -6.33
N GLY A 539 -42.37 7.73 -7.59
CA GLY A 539 -42.11 8.55 -8.74
C GLY A 539 -43.17 8.25 -9.80
N PRO A 540 -43.72 9.29 -10.46
CA PRO A 540 -44.80 9.11 -11.43
C PRO A 540 -44.39 8.13 -12.54
N PRO A 541 -45.31 7.36 -13.15
CA PRO A 541 -44.97 6.34 -14.17
C PRO A 541 -44.16 6.87 -15.38
N SER A 542 -44.22 8.17 -15.63
CA SER A 542 -43.44 8.86 -16.66
C SER A 542 -41.99 9.17 -16.26
N GLN A 543 -41.58 8.83 -15.04
CA GLN A 543 -40.27 9.16 -14.49
C GLN A 543 -39.16 8.50 -15.32
N HIS A 544 -38.18 9.31 -15.69
CA HIS A 544 -37.00 8.90 -16.43
C HIS A 544 -35.77 9.53 -15.80
N ILE A 545 -34.79 8.67 -15.48
CA ILE A 545 -33.52 9.05 -14.85
C ILE A 545 -32.40 8.74 -15.84
N ARG A 546 -31.50 9.69 -16.07
CA ARG A 546 -30.33 9.50 -16.93
C ARG A 546 -29.08 10.11 -16.28
N LEU A 547 -28.05 9.29 -16.08
CA LEU A 547 -26.72 9.77 -15.69
C LEU A 547 -26.14 10.62 -16.83
N LEU A 548 -25.73 11.84 -16.51
CA LEU A 548 -25.09 12.79 -17.44
C LEU A 548 -23.57 12.73 -17.29
N SER A 549 -23.08 12.83 -16.05
CA SER A 549 -21.66 12.80 -15.74
C SER A 549 -21.41 12.12 -14.38
N ARG A 550 -20.22 11.54 -14.22
CA ARG A 550 -19.75 10.93 -12.98
C ARG A 550 -18.31 11.34 -12.70
N THR A 551 -18.05 11.79 -11.49
CA THR A 551 -16.69 12.04 -10.97
C THR A 551 -16.42 11.10 -9.81
N VAL A 552 -15.36 10.29 -9.92
CA VAL A 552 -14.96 9.31 -8.90
C VAL A 552 -13.68 9.77 -8.20
N GLY A 553 -13.71 9.78 -6.86
CA GLY A 553 -12.57 10.02 -5.98
C GLY A 553 -12.22 8.79 -5.15
N PRO A 554 -11.23 8.89 -4.24
CA PRO A 554 -10.75 7.75 -3.43
C PRO A 554 -11.77 7.27 -2.38
N ASP A 555 -12.71 8.15 -2.02
CA ASP A 555 -13.72 7.98 -0.97
C ASP A 555 -15.06 8.63 -1.32
N ARG A 556 -15.28 9.04 -2.58
CA ARG A 556 -16.48 9.81 -2.97
C ARG A 556 -16.84 9.66 -4.43
N ILE A 557 -18.13 9.81 -4.72
CA ILE A 557 -18.67 9.89 -6.08
C ILE A 557 -19.57 11.12 -6.18
N VAL A 558 -19.49 11.82 -7.29
CA VAL A 558 -20.40 12.89 -7.67
C VAL A 558 -21.06 12.52 -8.99
N ASP A 559 -22.35 12.26 -8.96
CA ASP A 559 -23.17 11.98 -10.13
C ASP A 559 -24.01 13.20 -10.48
N GLU A 560 -23.97 13.60 -11.74
CA GLU A 560 -24.90 14.56 -12.32
C GLU A 560 -25.95 13.79 -13.12
N ILE A 561 -27.22 14.04 -12.84
CA ILE A 561 -28.32 13.19 -13.29
C ILE A 561 -29.47 14.05 -13.80
N LEU A 562 -29.94 13.74 -15.00
CA LEU A 562 -31.20 14.28 -15.51
C LEU A 562 -32.37 13.47 -14.93
N LEU A 563 -33.26 14.16 -14.22
CA LEU A 563 -34.57 13.65 -13.82
C LEU A 563 -35.64 14.34 -14.66
N ALA A 564 -36.44 13.56 -15.36
CA ALA A 564 -37.58 14.04 -16.14
C ALA A 564 -38.85 13.26 -15.78
N PHE A 565 -39.97 13.94 -15.60
CA PHE A 565 -41.25 13.31 -15.29
C PHE A 565 -42.42 14.26 -15.55
N ARG A 566 -43.64 13.72 -15.61
CA ARG A 566 -44.89 14.47 -15.48
C ARG A 566 -45.41 14.37 -14.05
N HIS A 567 -45.73 15.49 -13.42
CA HIS A 567 -46.13 15.54 -12.00
C HIS A 567 -47.58 15.07 -11.80
N THR A 568 -47.79 13.75 -11.83
CA THR A 568 -49.11 13.09 -11.72
C THR A 568 -49.44 12.55 -10.32
N GLU A 569 -48.46 12.50 -9.43
CA GLU A 569 -48.58 12.08 -8.02
C GLU A 569 -47.67 12.93 -7.14
N GLU A 570 -47.90 12.92 -5.82
CA GLU A 570 -47.02 13.60 -4.86
C GLU A 570 -45.64 12.92 -4.84
N ILE A 571 -44.56 13.72 -4.83
CA ILE A 571 -43.18 13.23 -4.77
C ILE A 571 -42.55 13.74 -3.46
N PRO A 572 -42.60 12.96 -2.35
CA PRO A 572 -42.31 13.47 -1.01
C PRO A 572 -40.90 14.06 -0.83
N TRP A 573 -39.89 13.50 -1.51
CA TRP A 573 -38.51 13.95 -1.38
C TRP A 573 -38.20 15.23 -2.18
N LEU A 574 -38.91 15.47 -3.28
CA LEU A 574 -38.67 16.58 -4.23
C LEU A 574 -39.67 17.74 -4.03
N LEU A 575 -40.94 17.40 -3.84
CA LEU A 575 -42.09 18.29 -3.73
C LEU A 575 -42.97 17.87 -2.55
N PRO A 576 -42.46 17.93 -1.30
CA PRO A 576 -43.20 17.48 -0.13
C PRO A 576 -44.52 18.23 0.01
N ARG A 577 -45.63 17.49 0.14
CA ARG A 577 -46.99 18.03 0.35
C ARG A 577 -47.52 18.88 -0.80
N VAL A 578 -46.95 18.76 -2.00
CA VAL A 578 -47.46 19.42 -3.19
C VAL A 578 -48.31 18.42 -3.98
N PRO A 579 -49.61 18.73 -4.23
CA PRO A 579 -50.46 17.84 -5.01
C PRO A 579 -50.07 17.83 -6.49
N PRO A 580 -50.48 16.79 -7.26
CA PRO A 580 -50.21 16.68 -8.69
C PRO A 580 -50.65 17.92 -9.47
N THR A 581 -49.79 18.38 -10.38
CA THR A 581 -50.05 19.55 -11.23
C THR A 581 -50.22 19.20 -12.70
N ASP A 582 -49.97 17.94 -13.07
CA ASP A 582 -50.04 17.43 -14.44
C ASP A 582 -49.15 18.24 -15.42
N ARG A 583 -48.02 18.74 -14.93
CA ARG A 583 -47.02 19.45 -15.73
C ARG A 583 -45.75 18.62 -15.88
N ASP A 584 -45.08 18.79 -17.00
CA ASP A 584 -43.79 18.15 -17.26
C ASP A 584 -42.69 18.93 -16.54
N VAL A 585 -41.82 18.19 -15.86
CA VAL A 585 -40.68 18.71 -15.12
C VAL A 585 -39.42 18.04 -15.65
N LYS A 586 -38.40 18.85 -15.91
CA LYS A 586 -37.04 18.44 -16.21
C LYS A 586 -36.10 19.18 -15.28
N ILE A 587 -35.27 18.45 -14.54
CA ILE A 587 -34.29 19.03 -13.63
C ILE A 587 -33.00 18.21 -13.65
N VAL A 588 -31.86 18.89 -13.53
CA VAL A 588 -30.58 18.24 -13.27
C VAL A 588 -30.36 18.19 -11.76
N LEU A 589 -30.11 16.99 -11.26
CA LEU A 589 -29.77 16.71 -9.88
C LEU A 589 -28.27 16.44 -9.78
N VAL A 590 -27.64 16.85 -8.69
CA VAL A 590 -26.28 16.45 -8.33
C VAL A 590 -26.34 15.62 -7.07
N MET A 591 -25.90 14.36 -7.15
CA MET A 591 -25.80 13.47 -6.00
C MET A 591 -24.34 13.34 -5.58
N THR A 592 -24.02 13.67 -4.34
CA THR A 592 -22.69 13.45 -3.77
C THR A 592 -22.76 12.32 -2.74
N ALA A 593 -22.03 11.24 -3.02
CA ALA A 593 -21.91 10.08 -2.16
C ALA A 593 -20.49 10.04 -1.55
N SER A 594 -20.38 9.85 -0.24
CA SER A 594 -19.12 9.62 0.46
C SER A 594 -19.10 8.20 1.01
N PHE A 595 -17.93 7.57 0.95
CA PHE A 595 -17.71 6.19 1.36
C PHE A 595 -16.63 6.12 2.42
N ARG A 596 -16.69 5.08 3.24
CA ARG A 596 -15.70 4.77 4.25
C ARG A 596 -15.66 3.27 4.47
N ALA A 597 -14.49 2.66 4.42
CA ALA A 597 -14.29 1.23 4.65
C ALA A 597 -15.24 0.34 3.82
N GLY A 598 -15.53 0.73 2.57
CA GLY A 598 -16.40 -0.03 1.69
C GLY A 598 -17.91 0.14 1.94
N LYS A 599 -18.30 1.17 2.70
CA LYS A 599 -19.70 1.48 3.02
C LYS A 599 -20.06 2.93 2.71
N LEU A 600 -21.34 3.16 2.39
CA LEU A 600 -21.87 4.50 2.17
C LEU A 600 -22.02 5.23 3.51
N SER A 601 -21.34 6.36 3.66
CA SER A 601 -21.39 7.18 4.89
C SER A 601 -22.30 8.39 4.75
N ARG A 602 -22.33 9.00 3.56
CA ARG A 602 -23.09 10.23 3.33
C ARG A 602 -23.62 10.29 1.92
N GLN A 603 -24.84 10.76 1.76
CA GLN A 603 -25.46 11.11 0.50
C GLN A 603 -26.10 12.50 0.62
N ASN A 604 -25.66 13.46 -0.18
CA ASN A 604 -26.39 14.71 -0.37
C ASN A 604 -26.92 14.79 -1.80
N ILE A 605 -28.16 15.24 -1.96
CA ILE A 605 -28.83 15.39 -3.25
C ILE A 605 -29.19 16.87 -3.41
N TYR A 606 -28.65 17.50 -4.45
CA TYR A 606 -28.81 18.91 -4.77
C TYR A 606 -29.59 19.08 -6.07
N TRP A 607 -30.40 20.14 -6.12
CA TRP A 607 -31.05 20.61 -7.34
C TRP A 607 -31.55 22.04 -7.14
N ASP A 608 -31.97 22.69 -8.22
CA ASP A 608 -32.62 23.99 -8.13
C ASP A 608 -34.13 23.83 -7.89
N GLN A 609 -34.56 24.05 -6.65
CA GLN A 609 -35.97 23.96 -6.27
C GLN A 609 -36.81 25.07 -6.91
N ALA A 610 -36.25 26.25 -7.17
CA ALA A 610 -37.00 27.32 -7.82
C ALA A 610 -37.38 26.93 -9.25
N SER A 611 -36.44 26.31 -9.98
CA SER A 611 -36.72 25.76 -11.32
C SER A 611 -37.84 24.73 -11.32
N VAL A 612 -37.88 23.84 -10.32
CA VAL A 612 -38.97 22.87 -10.18
C VAL A 612 -40.30 23.59 -9.92
N LEU A 613 -40.33 24.54 -8.99
CA LEU A 613 -41.53 25.32 -8.63
C LEU A 613 -42.08 26.15 -9.80
N VAL A 614 -41.20 26.73 -10.63
CA VAL A 614 -41.58 27.44 -11.86
C VAL A 614 -42.25 26.48 -12.86
N GLN A 615 -41.62 25.33 -13.12
CA GLN A 615 -42.14 24.35 -14.08
C GLN A 615 -43.52 23.82 -13.68
N ILE A 616 -43.74 23.54 -12.38
CA ILE A 616 -45.05 23.09 -11.88
C ILE A 616 -46.06 24.24 -11.70
N GLY A 617 -45.66 25.49 -11.87
CA GLY A 617 -46.53 26.67 -11.81
C GLY A 617 -46.83 27.20 -10.41
N LEU A 618 -46.06 26.82 -9.40
CA LEU A 618 -46.18 27.37 -8.04
C LEU A 618 -45.36 28.64 -7.83
N LEU A 619 -44.37 28.89 -8.67
CA LEU A 619 -43.58 30.11 -8.67
C LEU A 619 -43.73 30.82 -10.01
N ASP A 620 -44.30 32.03 -9.99
CA ASP A 620 -44.29 32.93 -11.15
C ASP A 620 -43.09 33.89 -11.00
N PRO A 621 -42.11 33.85 -11.92
CA PRO A 621 -40.96 34.75 -11.87
C PRO A 621 -41.33 36.23 -11.87
N ALA A 622 -42.48 36.61 -12.44
CA ALA A 622 -42.93 38.01 -12.51
C ALA A 622 -43.53 38.52 -11.18
N LEU A 623 -43.85 37.63 -10.24
CA LEU A 623 -44.47 37.99 -8.96
C LEU A 623 -43.42 38.28 -7.88
N VAL A 624 -42.78 39.44 -7.99
CA VAL A 624 -41.87 39.95 -6.96
C VAL A 624 -42.67 40.38 -5.71
N PRO A 625 -42.28 39.98 -4.49
CA PRO A 625 -43.01 40.36 -3.28
C PRO A 625 -43.10 41.87 -3.13
N GLY A 626 -44.31 42.42 -3.02
CA GLY A 626 -44.51 43.88 -2.91
C GLY A 626 -43.94 44.52 -1.63
N CYS A 627 -43.55 43.71 -0.64
CA CYS A 627 -42.83 44.17 0.55
C CYS A 627 -41.31 44.28 0.35
N PHE A 628 -40.78 43.83 -0.79
CA PHE A 628 -39.37 43.97 -1.13
C PHE A 628 -38.97 45.44 -1.19
N ARG A 629 -37.87 45.79 -0.51
CA ARG A 629 -37.30 47.14 -0.53
C ARG A 629 -35.80 47.01 -0.74
N ALA A 630 -35.30 47.56 -1.84
CA ALA A 630 -33.87 47.61 -2.10
C ALA A 630 -33.17 48.54 -1.10
N THR A 631 -32.00 48.12 -0.62
CA THR A 631 -31.11 48.94 0.23
C THR A 631 -30.09 49.73 -0.59
N GLY A 632 -29.99 49.45 -1.89
CA GLY A 632 -29.08 50.09 -2.81
C GLY A 632 -29.45 49.75 -4.26
N LYS A 633 -28.80 50.42 -5.19
CA LYS A 633 -29.07 50.26 -6.62
C LYS A 633 -28.38 49.04 -7.21
N THR A 634 -28.97 48.46 -8.25
CA THR A 634 -28.31 47.49 -9.13
C THR A 634 -27.12 48.15 -9.84
N ARG A 635 -26.27 47.34 -10.51
CA ARG A 635 -25.16 47.86 -11.35
C ARG A 635 -25.64 48.81 -12.45
N GLU A 636 -26.89 48.65 -12.89
CA GLU A 636 -27.54 49.52 -13.89
C GLU A 636 -28.26 50.73 -13.28
N GLY A 637 -28.24 50.89 -11.95
CA GLY A 637 -28.84 52.02 -11.26
C GLY A 637 -30.32 51.87 -10.89
N ARG A 638 -30.91 50.67 -11.02
CA ARG A 638 -32.32 50.39 -10.68
C ARG A 638 -32.48 50.05 -9.19
N GLU A 639 -33.66 50.33 -8.63
CA GLU A 639 -34.00 50.02 -7.22
C GLU A 639 -35.11 48.97 -7.10
N ASP A 640 -35.69 48.59 -8.24
CA ASP A 640 -36.76 47.62 -8.38
C ASP A 640 -36.24 46.31 -9.01
N VAL A 641 -36.94 45.22 -8.68
CA VAL A 641 -36.73 43.91 -9.30
C VAL A 641 -37.97 43.65 -10.15
N GLU A 642 -37.78 43.56 -11.47
CA GLU A 642 -38.89 43.33 -12.43
C GLU A 642 -39.27 41.85 -12.51
N ILE A 643 -38.28 40.96 -12.43
CA ILE A 643 -38.44 39.51 -12.51
C ILE A 643 -37.47 38.85 -11.54
N LEU A 644 -37.95 37.82 -10.84
CA LEU A 644 -37.09 36.96 -10.03
C LEU A 644 -36.07 36.25 -10.93
N PRO A 645 -34.79 36.15 -10.55
CA PRO A 645 -33.75 35.53 -11.35
C PRO A 645 -33.82 33.99 -11.26
N VAL A 646 -34.94 33.43 -11.68
CA VAL A 646 -35.24 31.99 -11.69
C VAL A 646 -35.63 31.57 -13.11
N VAL A 647 -35.27 30.35 -13.48
CA VAL A 647 -35.52 29.79 -14.82
C VAL A 647 -36.33 28.51 -14.71
N GLY A 648 -36.98 28.07 -15.78
CA GLY A 648 -37.67 26.79 -15.88
C GLY A 648 -36.79 25.69 -16.51
N SER A 649 -37.36 24.95 -17.44
CA SER A 649 -36.67 23.83 -18.12
C SER A 649 -35.52 24.28 -19.03
N GLU A 650 -35.48 25.55 -19.43
CA GLU A 650 -34.42 26.13 -20.27
C GLU A 650 -33.04 26.04 -19.63
N GLY A 651 -32.95 26.03 -18.29
CA GLY A 651 -31.70 25.82 -17.57
C GLY A 651 -31.11 24.43 -17.86
N VAL A 652 -31.97 23.41 -17.91
CA VAL A 652 -31.59 22.02 -18.24
C VAL A 652 -31.20 21.89 -19.71
N GLU A 653 -31.93 22.54 -20.62
CA GLU A 653 -31.61 22.51 -22.04
C GLU A 653 -30.21 23.06 -22.34
N ARG A 654 -29.76 24.07 -21.59
CA ARG A 654 -28.38 24.55 -21.71
C ARG A 654 -27.33 23.55 -21.23
N VAL A 655 -27.62 22.76 -20.21
CA VAL A 655 -26.71 21.70 -19.74
C VAL A 655 -26.62 20.56 -20.76
N LEU A 656 -27.74 20.22 -21.41
CA LEU A 656 -27.78 19.11 -22.38
C LEU A 656 -27.22 19.46 -23.76
N ASN A 657 -27.29 20.73 -24.17
CA ASN A 657 -26.89 21.20 -25.49
C ASN A 657 -25.54 21.95 -25.50
N GLY A 658 -24.96 22.23 -24.33
CA GLY A 658 -23.63 22.84 -24.18
C GLY A 658 -22.55 21.78 -24.22
#